data_AF-A0A6L4YCT0-F1
#
_entry.id   AF-A0A6L4YCT0-F1
#
_cell.length_a   1.000
_cell.length_b   1.000
_cell.length_c   1.000
_cell.angle_alpha   90.00
_cell.angle_beta   90.00
_cell.angle_gamma   90.00
#
_symmetry.space_group_name_H-M   'P 1'
#
loop_
_entity.id
_entity.type
_entity.pdbx_description
1 polymer ?
#
loop_
_entity_poly.entity_id
_entity_poly.type
_entity_poly.pdbx_seq_one_letter_code
_entity_poly.pdbx_strand_id
1 'polypeptide(L)'
;MKSICIAGAAQPDLQIVAAILQQSGMKSAKPARRDEPVDLALWHEQVLAQAAEESDGIQLISNPGRLWEQLASEIFIANIKSKVWGWADTHSTWLLDYWLGFEPHLYFVLVCVSPQQMLASAMATETEAVSVEAIMDAWQTYHQELLRFHHRNPQRSLLVDALECAENPEALIERCSQQWKLPLTVSAGTASTGMTPGPLALYLAQQLCQDYPHTASLQNELAATMTRLGEAEGLAATTVLTPEQIIADYCALHDRSAELLQVQAAHDELAAVKASLDESLARQAQQQQDAETSLKEATEKNDLLLAQLKQVREELEARLLVNETQQEQIGKLSNANASLSEEKSAALHKVAATLDELAALKTRFDDTLAAQAQQRENFESKLKEASQENELLLLQLHQVQEELESVFLRHQSQQTQIETLTQAKAALEQEKSALAQRRDALQGEVAALTAARDEAAKKHAEASAWGGQLKQERDAQAAQIEALNQAKTALEQEKSALAQRRDALQGEVAALTAARDESAKKLAEVSAWAGQLKQERDAQANLAAERQAQIAAITPARDEQARLAAERQAQIDQLNQNPPENKAQTEALNAALTKLKEAEQENELILLQLHQVQEELEHYFLQQQNVQKQLTSAEERWQRTIQRNPDFCDFESIEVLAAESSESMATRWRLKNLNAAGRSHPELEFRTIIEHGIAGFVLSREPGTTGPLSRWPSSAADQNELMLLPAGTRTNFPQRIENLLDLGTRDWDLLQTLARLLANVLKTPAALKTPADFQPALLRNGLDKLRQIFEKFPATLRYDSVSLKREQVNPDYEHLWLRVENLAFGDKRWPEFEFRLSCANVRPNRFGTHPKLEFPEESSQAAFDAWFIESYDDFGAKLELRFALPESMDLAVWQRLPENDRAFLSALIKRLPAMLGALQGAGAQLKRPWGDWKNMALEIQRVLASHTAPPPAPALPTPMQAAVTGAAPLTEPTPAPPSAVKTAENPSTKTASKTKAPKRVPTPKTQEAQK
;
A
#
# COMPACT_ATOMS: atom_id res chain seq x y z
N MET A 1 49.31 22.13 -32.84
CA MET A 1 47.83 22.13 -32.84
C MET A 1 47.33 23.34 -33.61
N LYS A 2 46.07 23.34 -34.07
CA LYS A 2 45.36 24.55 -34.48
C LYS A 2 43.97 24.54 -33.84
N SER A 3 43.52 25.71 -33.40
CA SER A 3 42.24 25.88 -32.71
C SER A 3 41.43 26.99 -33.39
N ILE A 4 40.10 26.93 -33.33
CA ILE A 4 39.22 27.98 -33.84
C ILE A 4 38.28 28.45 -32.73
N CYS A 5 38.30 29.75 -32.44
CA CYS A 5 37.29 30.43 -31.65
C CYS A 5 36.28 31.06 -32.62
N ILE A 6 35.00 30.74 -32.47
CA ILE A 6 33.92 31.36 -33.23
C ILE A 6 33.18 32.28 -32.26
N ALA A 7 33.20 33.58 -32.55
CA ALA A 7 32.71 34.62 -31.66
C ALA A 7 31.84 35.63 -32.44
N GLY A 8 30.91 36.26 -31.74
CA GLY A 8 29.96 37.20 -32.30
C GLY A 8 28.80 37.44 -31.34
N ALA A 9 27.78 38.16 -31.81
CA ALA A 9 26.71 38.65 -30.94
C ALA A 9 25.55 37.67 -30.71
N ALA A 10 25.29 36.75 -31.64
CA ALA A 10 24.10 35.89 -31.63
C ALA A 10 24.47 34.41 -31.60
N GLN A 11 24.21 33.75 -30.46
CA GLN A 11 24.65 32.37 -30.20
C GLN A 11 24.16 31.31 -31.23
N PRO A 12 22.93 31.38 -31.77
CA PRO A 12 22.49 30.43 -32.80
C PRO A 12 23.35 30.49 -34.08
N ASP A 13 23.68 31.70 -34.53
CA ASP A 13 24.46 31.92 -35.75
C ASP A 13 25.91 31.40 -35.60
N LEU A 14 26.50 31.56 -34.42
CA LEU A 14 27.81 30.96 -34.10
C LEU A 14 27.77 29.43 -34.21
N GLN A 15 26.67 28.79 -33.82
CA GLN A 15 26.52 27.34 -33.90
C GLN A 15 26.29 26.84 -35.34
N ILE A 16 25.67 27.63 -36.22
CA ILE A 16 25.59 27.32 -37.67
C ILE A 16 27.01 27.29 -38.27
N VAL A 17 27.80 28.35 -38.02
CA VAL A 17 29.19 28.44 -38.46
C VAL A 17 30.06 27.32 -37.86
N ALA A 18 29.82 26.96 -36.59
CA ALA A 18 30.48 25.82 -35.94
C ALA A 18 30.12 24.49 -36.61
N ALA A 19 28.85 24.24 -36.92
CA ALA A 19 28.39 23.02 -37.56
C ALA A 19 29.04 22.82 -38.95
N ILE A 20 29.11 23.88 -39.76
CA ILE A 20 29.78 23.87 -41.07
C ILE A 20 31.25 23.45 -40.93
N LEU A 21 31.99 24.07 -40.01
CA LEU A 21 33.40 23.76 -39.77
C LEU A 21 33.61 22.36 -39.14
N GLN A 22 32.67 21.89 -38.31
CA GLN A 22 32.70 20.56 -37.69
C GLN A 22 32.45 19.44 -38.71
N GLN A 23 31.44 19.59 -39.58
CA GLN A 23 31.20 18.68 -40.71
C GLN A 23 32.43 18.60 -41.63
N SER A 24 33.16 19.71 -41.75
CA SER A 24 34.39 19.83 -42.53
C SER A 24 35.66 19.32 -41.83
N GLY A 25 35.55 18.74 -40.63
CA GLY A 25 36.66 18.05 -39.95
C GLY A 25 37.18 18.71 -38.68
N MET A 26 36.71 19.91 -38.31
CA MET A 26 36.93 20.45 -36.96
C MET A 26 36.31 19.54 -35.90
N LYS A 27 36.96 19.36 -34.75
CA LYS A 27 36.33 18.71 -33.58
C LYS A 27 35.76 19.75 -32.62
N SER A 28 34.62 19.42 -32.01
CA SER A 28 34.11 20.17 -30.86
C SER A 28 35.11 20.12 -29.70
N ALA A 29 35.11 21.18 -28.90
CA ALA A 29 35.87 21.25 -27.66
C ALA A 29 35.45 20.15 -26.68
N LYS A 30 36.44 19.52 -26.05
CA LYS A 30 36.26 18.62 -24.90
C LYS A 30 36.47 19.36 -23.58
N PRO A 31 35.72 19.03 -22.53
CA PRO A 31 35.90 19.60 -21.19
C PRO A 31 37.24 19.20 -20.55
N ALA A 32 37.58 19.92 -19.48
CA ALA A 32 38.63 19.54 -18.54
C ALA A 32 38.36 18.17 -17.90
N ARG A 33 39.40 17.52 -17.37
CA ARG A 33 39.32 16.19 -16.75
C ARG A 33 39.48 16.30 -15.24
N ARG A 34 38.41 16.67 -14.57
CA ARG A 34 38.25 16.70 -13.11
C ARG A 34 37.03 15.86 -12.72
N ASP A 35 36.73 15.77 -11.43
CA ASP A 35 35.56 15.05 -10.91
C ASP A 35 34.24 15.67 -11.44
N GLU A 36 34.22 16.99 -11.67
CA GLU A 36 33.21 17.68 -12.48
C GLU A 36 33.80 18.18 -13.82
N PRO A 37 33.16 17.91 -14.98
CA PRO A 37 33.69 18.25 -16.29
C PRO A 37 33.37 19.70 -16.71
N VAL A 38 34.27 20.65 -16.46
CA VAL A 38 34.14 22.04 -16.93
C VAL A 38 34.43 22.13 -18.44
N ASP A 39 33.48 22.61 -19.22
CA ASP A 39 33.66 22.95 -20.65
C ASP A 39 33.93 24.45 -20.87
N LEU A 40 33.99 24.90 -22.14
CA LEU A 40 34.29 26.30 -22.45
C LEU A 40 33.13 27.25 -22.22
N ALA A 41 31.88 26.83 -22.40
CA ALA A 41 30.73 27.70 -22.19
C ALA A 41 30.58 28.01 -20.69
N LEU A 42 30.68 26.97 -19.85
CA LEU A 42 30.68 27.13 -18.39
C LEU A 42 31.89 27.95 -17.90
N TRP A 43 33.06 27.79 -18.52
CA TRP A 43 34.24 28.62 -18.24
C TRP A 43 34.02 30.09 -18.61
N HIS A 44 33.40 30.39 -19.77
CA HIS A 44 33.09 31.76 -20.19
C HIS A 44 32.05 32.42 -19.28
N GLU A 45 31.00 31.69 -18.93
CA GLU A 45 29.94 32.12 -18.00
C GLU A 45 30.52 32.49 -16.62
N GLN A 46 31.28 31.58 -16.00
CA GLN A 46 31.85 31.79 -14.67
C GLN A 46 32.89 32.92 -14.63
N VAL A 47 33.72 33.05 -15.68
CA VAL A 47 34.70 34.15 -15.79
C VAL A 47 34.03 35.51 -15.94
N LEU A 48 32.93 35.61 -16.71
CA LEU A 48 32.16 36.86 -16.83
C LEU A 48 31.38 37.17 -15.55
N ALA A 49 30.79 36.17 -14.89
CA ALA A 49 30.07 36.37 -13.64
C ALA A 49 30.98 36.98 -12.56
N GLN A 50 32.20 36.43 -12.36
CA GLN A 50 33.17 37.00 -11.42
C GLN A 50 33.57 38.43 -11.82
N ALA A 51 33.83 38.69 -13.11
CA ALA A 51 34.21 40.02 -13.58
C ALA A 51 33.07 41.07 -13.43
N ALA A 52 31.81 40.64 -13.48
CA ALA A 52 30.64 41.49 -13.25
C ALA A 52 30.38 41.79 -11.75
N GLU A 53 30.82 40.91 -10.84
CA GLU A 53 30.86 41.24 -9.40
C GLU A 53 31.96 42.28 -9.07
N GLU A 54 33.03 42.32 -9.86
CA GLU A 54 34.16 43.24 -9.71
C GLU A 54 33.99 44.58 -10.46
N SER A 55 33.00 44.72 -11.37
CA SER A 55 32.82 45.89 -12.25
C SER A 55 31.35 46.14 -12.63
N ASP A 56 30.95 47.42 -12.59
CA ASP A 56 29.61 47.94 -12.91
C ASP A 56 29.31 47.93 -14.43
N GLY A 57 29.43 46.76 -15.07
CA GLY A 57 29.16 46.53 -16.50
C GLY A 57 30.17 45.59 -17.20
N ILE A 58 29.74 45.03 -18.35
CA ILE A 58 30.54 44.12 -19.18
C ILE A 58 31.76 44.87 -19.76
N GLN A 59 32.97 44.32 -19.57
CA GLN A 59 34.22 44.88 -20.08
C GLN A 59 35.10 43.81 -20.75
N LEU A 60 36.12 44.26 -21.49
CA LEU A 60 37.12 43.40 -22.14
C LEU A 60 38.05 42.75 -21.11
N ILE A 61 37.92 41.43 -20.93
CA ILE A 61 38.78 40.67 -20.02
C ILE A 61 40.05 40.23 -20.78
N SER A 62 41.17 40.86 -20.45
CA SER A 62 42.51 40.47 -20.94
C SER A 62 43.26 39.52 -19.98
N ASN A 63 42.79 39.38 -18.74
CA ASN A 63 43.36 38.49 -17.73
C ASN A 63 42.23 38.03 -16.78
N PRO A 64 41.73 36.79 -16.90
CA PRO A 64 40.69 36.25 -16.03
C PRO A 64 41.25 35.80 -14.66
N GLY A 65 42.57 35.72 -14.50
CA GLY A 65 43.21 35.25 -13.27
C GLY A 65 43.60 33.77 -13.25
N ARG A 66 44.56 33.44 -12.38
CA ARG A 66 45.37 32.20 -12.45
C ARG A 66 44.59 30.89 -12.40
N LEU A 67 43.46 30.84 -11.70
CA LEU A 67 42.64 29.62 -11.61
C LEU A 67 41.94 29.33 -12.94
N TRP A 68 41.41 30.38 -13.58
CA TRP A 68 40.78 30.29 -14.90
C TRP A 68 41.81 30.04 -16.00
N GLU A 69 43.02 30.62 -15.91
CA GLU A 69 44.16 30.28 -16.79
C GLU A 69 44.55 28.79 -16.70
N GLN A 70 44.53 28.20 -15.51
CA GLN A 70 44.78 26.76 -15.31
C GLN A 70 43.68 25.89 -15.92
N LEU A 71 42.41 26.24 -15.71
CA LEU A 71 41.28 25.51 -16.32
C LEU A 71 41.28 25.60 -17.85
N ALA A 72 41.57 26.78 -18.42
CA ALA A 72 41.76 26.94 -19.87
C ALA A 72 42.92 26.06 -20.39
N SER A 73 44.01 25.95 -19.64
CA SER A 73 45.13 25.07 -19.95
C SER A 73 44.74 23.59 -19.93
N GLU A 74 43.95 23.15 -18.95
CA GLU A 74 43.43 21.78 -18.87
C GLU A 74 42.50 21.44 -20.04
N ILE A 75 41.64 22.37 -20.47
CA ILE A 75 40.79 22.23 -21.66
C ILE A 75 41.66 22.05 -22.92
N PHE A 76 42.68 22.88 -23.12
CA PHE A 76 43.58 22.75 -24.27
C PHE A 76 44.37 21.43 -24.24
N ILE A 77 44.81 20.96 -23.06
CA ILE A 77 45.44 19.64 -22.86
C ILE A 77 44.47 18.50 -23.17
N ALA A 78 43.21 18.57 -22.74
CA ALA A 78 42.18 17.56 -23.04
C ALA A 78 41.93 17.43 -24.55
N ASN A 79 42.08 18.53 -25.29
CA ASN A 79 41.91 18.58 -26.74
C ASN A 79 43.18 18.26 -27.54
N ILE A 80 44.38 18.23 -26.94
CA ILE A 80 45.71 18.26 -27.60
C ILE A 80 45.93 17.25 -28.74
N LYS A 81 45.18 16.14 -28.77
CA LYS A 81 45.24 15.10 -29.81
C LYS A 81 44.43 15.41 -31.08
N SER A 82 43.61 16.47 -31.08
CA SER A 82 42.82 16.94 -32.23
C SER A 82 43.70 17.73 -33.21
N LYS A 83 43.60 17.44 -34.52
CA LYS A 83 44.35 18.17 -35.56
C LYS A 83 43.86 19.63 -35.70
N VAL A 84 42.54 19.79 -35.73
CA VAL A 84 41.80 21.05 -35.62
C VAL A 84 40.64 20.80 -34.66
N TRP A 85 40.39 21.76 -33.78
CA TRP A 85 39.19 21.79 -32.92
C TRP A 85 38.75 23.23 -32.69
N GLY A 86 37.58 23.42 -32.10
CA GLY A 86 37.07 24.75 -31.80
C GLY A 86 35.80 24.76 -30.96
N TRP A 87 35.36 25.96 -30.65
CA TRP A 87 34.14 26.28 -29.91
C TRP A 87 33.44 27.48 -30.53
N ALA A 88 32.18 27.70 -30.14
CA ALA A 88 31.35 28.78 -30.64
C ALA A 88 30.53 29.36 -29.49
N ASP A 89 30.88 30.57 -29.05
CA ASP A 89 30.34 31.17 -27.84
C ASP A 89 30.31 32.71 -27.94
N THR A 90 29.19 33.34 -27.58
CA THR A 90 29.02 34.81 -27.67
C THR A 90 29.94 35.56 -26.70
N HIS A 91 30.10 35.04 -25.49
CA HIS A 91 30.94 35.61 -24.43
C HIS A 91 32.41 35.65 -24.82
N SER A 92 32.85 34.75 -25.71
CA SER A 92 34.21 34.79 -26.27
C SER A 92 34.57 36.13 -26.90
N THR A 93 33.59 36.93 -27.34
CA THR A 93 33.79 38.30 -27.86
C THR A 93 34.49 39.21 -26.83
N TRP A 94 34.11 39.12 -25.55
CA TRP A 94 34.68 39.93 -24.47
C TRP A 94 36.06 39.47 -24.01
N LEU A 95 36.47 38.26 -24.42
CA LEU A 95 37.73 37.63 -24.07
C LEU A 95 38.68 37.45 -25.27
N LEU A 96 38.39 38.07 -26.42
CA LEU A 96 39.21 37.95 -27.63
C LEU A 96 40.67 38.35 -27.41
N ASP A 97 40.94 39.43 -26.66
CA ASP A 97 42.31 39.86 -26.33
C ASP A 97 43.05 38.88 -25.40
N TYR A 98 42.36 38.24 -24.44
CA TYR A 98 42.92 37.16 -23.64
C TYR A 98 43.26 35.94 -24.51
N TRP A 99 42.29 35.45 -25.29
CA TRP A 99 42.46 34.28 -26.16
C TRP A 99 43.54 34.48 -27.23
N LEU A 100 43.70 35.70 -27.74
CA LEU A 100 44.77 36.09 -28.66
C LEU A 100 46.16 35.89 -28.04
N GLY A 101 46.33 36.29 -26.77
CA GLY A 101 47.57 36.15 -26.01
C GLY A 101 47.83 34.73 -25.50
N PHE A 102 46.77 33.99 -25.14
CA PHE A 102 46.84 32.66 -24.55
C PHE A 102 47.49 31.62 -25.48
N GLU A 103 47.06 31.54 -26.75
CA GLU A 103 47.51 30.49 -27.68
C GLU A 103 47.85 31.00 -29.08
N PRO A 104 49.13 30.98 -29.53
CA PRO A 104 49.56 31.49 -30.83
C PRO A 104 48.98 30.79 -32.06
N HIS A 105 48.35 29.62 -31.90
CA HIS A 105 47.73 28.86 -32.99
C HIS A 105 46.20 28.75 -32.88
N LEU A 106 45.61 29.65 -32.09
CA LEU A 106 44.18 29.94 -32.12
C LEU A 106 43.88 30.97 -33.22
N TYR A 107 42.86 30.69 -34.03
CA TYR A 107 42.31 31.55 -35.08
C TYR A 107 40.87 31.94 -34.74
N PHE A 108 40.39 33.07 -35.25
CA PHE A 108 39.12 33.67 -34.86
C PHE A 108 38.20 33.83 -36.07
N VAL A 109 37.03 33.18 -36.05
CA VAL A 109 35.95 33.46 -37.00
C VAL A 109 34.97 34.38 -36.29
N LEU A 110 34.90 35.62 -36.76
CA LEU A 110 34.14 36.71 -36.18
C LEU A 110 32.86 36.85 -37.00
N VAL A 111 31.76 36.34 -36.46
CA VAL A 111 30.46 36.24 -37.15
C VAL A 111 29.65 37.49 -36.85
N CYS A 112 29.37 38.25 -37.89
CA CYS A 112 28.51 39.42 -37.86
C CYS A 112 27.10 39.06 -38.30
N VAL A 113 26.13 39.81 -37.77
CA VAL A 113 24.73 39.82 -38.23
C VAL A 113 24.34 41.28 -38.49
N SER A 114 23.41 41.51 -39.41
CA SER A 114 22.82 42.84 -39.57
C SER A 114 21.95 43.22 -38.36
N PRO A 115 21.80 44.51 -38.03
CA PRO A 115 20.93 44.94 -36.94
C PRO A 115 19.45 44.60 -37.23
N GLN A 116 19.06 44.56 -38.50
CA GLN A 116 17.72 44.12 -38.92
C GLN A 116 17.48 42.63 -38.63
N GLN A 117 18.47 41.76 -38.86
CA GLN A 117 18.37 40.34 -38.49
C GLN A 117 18.37 40.15 -36.98
N MET A 118 19.26 40.82 -36.23
CA MET A 118 19.31 40.67 -34.77
C MET A 118 17.98 41.05 -34.11
N LEU A 119 17.40 42.20 -34.50
CA LEU A 119 16.10 42.63 -33.99
C LEU A 119 14.96 41.70 -34.44
N ALA A 120 14.97 41.22 -35.68
CA ALA A 120 13.96 40.26 -36.16
C ALA A 120 14.07 38.88 -35.47
N SER A 121 15.28 38.44 -35.11
CA SER A 121 15.51 37.24 -34.30
C SER A 121 14.97 37.42 -32.88
N ALA A 122 15.31 38.53 -32.21
CA ALA A 122 14.79 38.85 -30.88
C ALA A 122 13.26 38.85 -30.84
N MET A 123 12.62 39.51 -31.82
CA MET A 123 11.16 39.52 -32.03
C MET A 123 10.53 38.12 -32.27
N ALA A 124 11.34 37.09 -32.54
CA ALA A 124 10.90 35.71 -32.75
C ALA A 124 11.36 34.72 -31.65
N THR A 125 12.12 35.19 -30.65
CA THR A 125 12.67 34.35 -29.57
C THR A 125 12.44 34.86 -28.16
N GLU A 126 12.24 36.17 -27.96
CA GLU A 126 11.98 36.76 -26.64
C GLU A 126 10.49 36.68 -26.28
N THR A 127 10.18 36.37 -25.02
CA THR A 127 8.81 36.33 -24.47
C THR A 127 8.39 37.65 -23.79
N GLU A 128 9.31 38.58 -23.61
CA GLU A 128 9.10 39.87 -22.93
C GLU A 128 9.02 41.07 -23.91
N ALA A 129 8.97 42.29 -23.36
CA ALA A 129 8.86 43.52 -24.14
C ALA A 129 10.20 43.93 -24.78
N VAL A 130 10.49 43.35 -25.94
CA VAL A 130 11.66 43.60 -26.81
C VAL A 130 12.00 45.10 -26.90
N SER A 131 13.13 45.51 -26.30
CA SER A 131 13.60 46.90 -26.34
C SER A 131 14.50 47.14 -27.54
N VAL A 132 13.99 47.88 -28.54
CA VAL A 132 14.74 48.22 -29.76
C VAL A 132 16.04 48.97 -29.43
N GLU A 133 16.00 49.92 -28.50
CA GLU A 133 17.15 50.72 -28.09
C GLU A 133 18.26 49.83 -27.50
N ALA A 134 17.90 48.95 -26.56
CA ALA A 134 18.85 48.01 -25.94
C ALA A 134 19.45 47.03 -26.95
N ILE A 135 18.69 46.57 -27.94
CA ILE A 135 19.18 45.67 -29.00
C ILE A 135 20.10 46.43 -29.96
N MET A 136 19.82 47.70 -30.28
CA MET A 136 20.72 48.51 -31.11
C MET A 136 22.04 48.81 -30.40
N ASP A 137 22.00 49.13 -29.10
CA ASP A 137 23.21 49.32 -28.28
C ASP A 137 24.01 48.03 -28.10
N ALA A 138 23.35 46.90 -27.84
CA ALA A 138 24.00 45.59 -27.78
C ALA A 138 24.63 45.22 -29.12
N TRP A 139 23.88 45.35 -30.23
CA TRP A 139 24.38 45.12 -31.59
C TRP A 139 25.62 45.97 -31.85
N GLN A 140 25.55 47.26 -31.56
CA GLN A 140 26.65 48.20 -31.76
C GLN A 140 27.88 47.80 -30.94
N THR A 141 27.71 47.51 -29.64
CA THR A 141 28.84 47.23 -28.74
C THR A 141 29.54 45.92 -29.12
N TYR A 142 28.79 44.84 -29.40
CA TYR A 142 29.39 43.59 -29.89
C TYR A 142 30.14 43.80 -31.22
N HIS A 143 29.50 44.42 -32.22
CA HIS A 143 30.12 44.53 -33.54
C HIS A 143 31.26 45.55 -33.62
N GLN A 144 31.28 46.58 -32.75
CA GLN A 144 32.45 47.45 -32.58
C GLN A 144 33.66 46.66 -32.10
N GLU A 145 33.52 45.76 -31.11
CA GLU A 145 34.66 44.95 -30.65
C GLU A 145 35.09 43.88 -31.66
N LEU A 146 34.17 43.24 -32.38
CA LEU A 146 34.52 42.34 -33.50
C LEU A 146 35.36 43.08 -34.56
N LEU A 147 34.93 44.28 -34.97
CA LEU A 147 35.63 45.11 -35.95
C LEU A 147 36.98 45.61 -35.42
N ARG A 148 37.03 46.11 -34.18
CA ARG A 148 38.24 46.59 -33.49
C ARG A 148 39.28 45.48 -33.36
N PHE A 149 38.85 44.28 -32.97
CA PHE A 149 39.74 43.11 -32.87
C PHE A 149 40.19 42.63 -34.26
N HIS A 150 39.32 42.62 -35.26
CA HIS A 150 39.68 42.25 -36.63
C HIS A 150 40.74 43.18 -37.23
N HIS A 151 40.52 44.50 -37.15
CA HIS A 151 41.47 45.52 -37.62
C HIS A 151 42.85 45.40 -36.95
N ARG A 152 42.90 45.02 -35.67
CA ARG A 152 44.15 44.75 -34.94
C ARG A 152 44.81 43.42 -35.33
N ASN A 153 44.04 42.42 -35.76
CA ASN A 153 44.49 41.03 -35.93
C ASN A 153 44.09 40.36 -37.27
N PRO A 154 44.21 41.02 -38.45
CA PRO A 154 43.65 40.50 -39.71
C PRO A 154 44.34 39.23 -40.24
N GLN A 155 45.52 38.88 -39.72
CA GLN A 155 46.20 37.62 -40.05
C GLN A 155 45.66 36.40 -39.28
N ARG A 156 45.09 36.62 -38.09
CA ARG A 156 44.56 35.56 -37.20
C ARG A 156 43.04 35.53 -37.11
N SER A 157 42.36 36.51 -37.71
CA SER A 157 40.90 36.63 -37.68
C SER A 157 40.30 36.78 -39.08
N LEU A 158 39.06 36.33 -39.22
CA LEU A 158 38.25 36.42 -40.43
C LEU A 158 36.87 36.99 -40.03
N LEU A 159 36.48 38.13 -40.59
CA LEU A 159 35.19 38.77 -40.37
C LEU A 159 34.21 38.33 -41.47
N VAL A 160 33.09 37.72 -41.09
CA VAL A 160 32.10 37.10 -42.01
C VAL A 160 30.67 37.43 -41.62
N ASP A 161 29.76 37.45 -42.58
CA ASP A 161 28.32 37.54 -42.34
C ASP A 161 27.72 36.14 -42.10
N ALA A 162 26.78 36.05 -41.15
CA ALA A 162 26.11 34.80 -40.78
C ALA A 162 25.32 34.14 -41.93
N LEU A 163 24.60 34.93 -42.74
CA LEU A 163 23.86 34.39 -43.89
C LEU A 163 24.81 33.99 -45.02
N GLU A 164 25.82 34.80 -45.34
CA GLU A 164 26.81 34.42 -46.36
C GLU A 164 27.50 33.08 -46.01
N CYS A 165 27.74 32.82 -44.72
CA CYS A 165 28.25 31.55 -44.24
C CYS A 165 27.27 30.38 -44.39
N ALA A 166 25.97 30.60 -44.13
CA ALA A 166 24.93 29.58 -44.24
C ALA A 166 24.59 29.25 -45.71
N GLU A 167 24.60 30.25 -46.60
CA GLU A 167 24.35 30.10 -48.03
C GLU A 167 25.57 29.55 -48.80
N ASN A 168 26.79 29.96 -48.43
CA ASN A 168 28.03 29.61 -49.13
C ASN A 168 29.04 28.87 -48.20
N PRO A 169 28.66 27.73 -47.59
CA PRO A 169 29.50 27.03 -46.62
C PRO A 169 30.82 26.54 -47.24
N GLU A 170 30.82 26.10 -48.50
CA GLU A 170 32.04 25.65 -49.20
C GLU A 170 33.08 26.76 -49.32
N ALA A 171 32.65 28.01 -49.57
CA ALA A 171 33.53 29.17 -49.64
C ALA A 171 34.12 29.52 -48.27
N LEU A 172 33.33 29.44 -47.18
CA LEU A 172 33.85 29.62 -45.81
C LEU A 172 34.95 28.59 -45.49
N ILE A 173 34.70 27.31 -45.83
CA ILE A 173 35.64 26.21 -45.60
C ILE A 173 36.92 26.44 -46.41
N GLU A 174 36.80 26.85 -47.67
CA GLU A 174 37.96 27.16 -48.51
C GLU A 174 38.76 28.35 -47.95
N ARG A 175 38.11 29.48 -47.61
CA ARG A 175 38.78 30.67 -47.05
C ARG A 175 39.58 30.32 -45.78
N CYS A 176 38.95 29.64 -44.82
CA CYS A 176 39.60 29.16 -43.60
C CYS A 176 40.80 28.22 -43.91
N SER A 177 40.64 27.34 -44.90
CA SER A 177 41.68 26.39 -45.31
C SER A 177 42.85 27.07 -46.00
N GLN A 178 42.60 28.03 -46.89
CA GLN A 178 43.63 28.79 -47.62
C GLN A 178 44.41 29.72 -46.68
N GLN A 179 43.71 30.57 -45.91
CA GLN A 179 44.33 31.61 -45.07
C GLN A 179 45.16 31.00 -43.94
N TRP A 180 44.64 29.98 -43.26
CA TRP A 180 45.28 29.42 -42.06
C TRP A 180 45.89 28.03 -42.26
N LYS A 181 45.85 27.46 -43.47
CA LYS A 181 46.38 26.11 -43.79
C LYS A 181 45.79 25.05 -42.86
N LEU A 182 44.47 25.06 -42.69
CA LEU A 182 43.73 24.09 -41.89
C LEU A 182 43.45 22.83 -42.72
N PRO A 183 43.62 21.61 -42.16
CA PRO A 183 43.21 20.36 -42.82
C PRO A 183 41.70 20.14 -42.68
N LEU A 184 40.89 21.04 -43.24
CA LEU A 184 39.45 20.85 -43.42
C LEU A 184 39.18 20.21 -44.80
N THR A 185 38.04 19.54 -44.93
CA THR A 185 37.59 18.92 -46.18
C THR A 185 36.21 19.43 -46.55
N VAL A 186 36.10 20.12 -47.69
CA VAL A 186 34.81 20.51 -48.27
C VAL A 186 33.96 19.26 -48.46
N SER A 187 32.78 19.27 -47.88
CA SER A 187 31.81 18.16 -47.92
C SER A 187 30.48 18.73 -48.38
N ALA A 188 29.95 18.22 -49.49
CA ALA A 188 28.67 18.65 -50.07
C ALA A 188 27.46 18.13 -49.26
N GLY A 189 27.42 18.48 -47.97
CA GLY A 189 26.30 18.25 -47.07
C GLY A 189 25.47 19.51 -46.95
N THR A 190 24.15 19.38 -47.08
CA THR A 190 23.22 20.48 -46.79
C THR A 190 23.33 20.85 -45.31
N ALA A 191 23.89 22.02 -45.01
CA ALA A 191 23.81 22.59 -43.67
C ALA A 191 22.33 22.73 -43.27
N SER A 192 22.00 22.42 -42.01
CA SER A 192 20.64 22.62 -41.52
C SER A 192 20.38 24.12 -41.47
N THR A 193 19.33 24.58 -42.15
CA THR A 193 18.83 25.96 -42.00
C THR A 193 18.54 26.22 -40.53
N GLY A 194 19.15 27.27 -39.98
CA GLY A 194 18.77 27.80 -38.67
C GLY A 194 17.39 28.45 -38.70
N MET A 195 16.96 29.00 -37.57
CA MET A 195 15.75 29.82 -37.50
C MET A 195 16.00 31.19 -38.15
N THR A 196 15.95 31.26 -39.48
CA THR A 196 15.90 32.54 -40.21
C THR A 196 14.62 33.27 -39.83
N PRO A 197 14.66 34.53 -39.35
CA PRO A 197 13.46 35.26 -38.96
C PRO A 197 12.46 35.40 -40.10
N GLY A 198 11.15 35.37 -39.76
CA GLY A 198 10.08 35.47 -40.74
C GLY A 198 10.15 36.78 -41.55
N PRO A 199 9.79 36.77 -42.86
CA PRO A 199 9.81 37.96 -43.70
C PRO A 199 9.13 39.20 -43.09
N LEU A 200 8.01 39.02 -42.38
CA LEU A 200 7.34 40.09 -41.62
C LEU A 200 8.20 40.67 -40.49
N ALA A 201 8.90 39.84 -39.72
CA ALA A 201 9.78 40.29 -38.64
C ALA A 201 10.97 41.09 -39.21
N LEU A 202 11.56 40.60 -40.31
CA LEU A 202 12.61 41.31 -41.04
C LEU A 202 12.14 42.66 -41.59
N TYR A 203 10.92 42.74 -42.14
CA TYR A 203 10.32 43.99 -42.61
C TYR A 203 10.10 45.00 -41.47
N LEU A 204 9.56 44.54 -40.34
CA LEU A 204 9.35 45.40 -39.15
C LEU A 204 10.69 45.91 -38.59
N ALA A 205 11.68 45.03 -38.45
CA ALA A 205 13.02 45.40 -38.03
C ALA A 205 13.69 46.38 -39.03
N GLN A 206 13.48 46.21 -40.34
CA GLN A 206 13.95 47.16 -41.35
C GLN A 206 13.30 48.55 -41.22
N GLN A 207 12.07 48.66 -40.72
CA GLN A 207 11.49 49.96 -40.38
C GLN A 207 12.10 50.53 -39.09
N LEU A 208 12.11 49.76 -38.01
CA LEU A 208 12.58 50.22 -36.69
C LEU A 208 14.07 50.62 -36.66
N CYS A 209 14.92 49.95 -37.45
CA CYS A 209 16.35 50.30 -37.53
C CYS A 209 16.63 51.62 -38.29
N GLN A 210 15.65 52.24 -38.97
CA GLN A 210 15.87 53.52 -39.68
C GLN A 210 16.07 54.71 -38.73
N ASP A 211 15.51 54.63 -37.52
CA ASP A 211 15.63 55.69 -36.50
C ASP A 211 17.02 55.72 -35.81
N TYR A 212 17.91 54.77 -36.11
CA TYR A 212 19.22 54.59 -35.48
C TYR A 212 20.38 54.83 -36.47
N PRO A 213 20.71 56.09 -36.83
CA PRO A 213 21.69 56.41 -37.85
C PRO A 213 23.14 56.02 -37.48
N HIS A 214 23.46 55.91 -36.19
CA HIS A 214 24.78 55.47 -35.72
C HIS A 214 25.01 53.98 -36.02
N THR A 215 24.00 53.14 -35.75
CA THR A 215 23.95 51.72 -36.14
C THR A 215 24.18 51.55 -37.64
N ALA A 216 23.49 52.34 -38.47
CA ALA A 216 23.64 52.31 -39.92
C ALA A 216 25.06 52.71 -40.39
N SER A 217 25.73 53.64 -39.69
CA SER A 217 27.12 54.00 -39.99
C SER A 217 28.06 52.81 -39.80
N LEU A 218 27.96 52.12 -38.66
CA LEU A 218 28.77 50.93 -38.36
C LEU A 218 28.42 49.75 -39.30
N GLN A 219 27.15 49.58 -39.66
CA GLN A 219 26.71 48.53 -40.59
C GLN A 219 27.40 48.67 -41.95
N ASN A 220 27.59 49.90 -42.44
CA ASN A 220 28.32 50.16 -43.69
C ASN A 220 29.82 49.89 -43.57
N GLU A 221 30.45 50.22 -42.43
CA GLU A 221 31.87 49.97 -42.16
C GLU A 221 32.18 48.45 -42.07
N LEU A 222 31.31 47.70 -41.39
CA LEU A 222 31.32 46.24 -41.38
C LEU A 222 31.15 45.67 -42.79
N ALA A 223 30.13 46.13 -43.54
CA ALA A 223 29.82 45.63 -44.88
C ALA A 223 30.93 45.89 -45.92
N ALA A 224 31.79 46.90 -45.68
CA ALA A 224 33.00 47.18 -46.45
C ALA A 224 34.24 46.37 -45.99
N THR A 225 34.24 45.88 -44.75
CA THR A 225 35.35 45.12 -44.15
C THR A 225 35.16 43.59 -44.26
N MET A 226 33.92 43.10 -44.24
CA MET A 226 33.60 41.67 -44.23
C MET A 226 34.11 40.93 -45.47
N THR A 227 34.58 39.70 -45.26
CA THR A 227 35.03 38.81 -46.33
C THR A 227 33.83 38.21 -47.05
N ARG A 228 33.65 38.58 -48.32
CA ARG A 228 32.59 38.02 -49.17
C ARG A 228 32.86 36.58 -49.56
N LEU A 229 31.81 35.77 -49.49
CA LEU A 229 31.81 34.32 -49.74
C LEU A 229 31.02 33.93 -51.00
N GLY A 230 30.05 34.74 -51.44
CA GLY A 230 29.27 34.52 -52.66
C GLY A 230 29.51 35.57 -53.77
N GLU A 231 28.94 35.35 -54.96
CA GLU A 231 28.86 36.36 -56.02
C GLU A 231 27.70 37.34 -55.78
N ALA A 232 27.90 38.62 -56.08
CA ALA A 232 27.04 39.71 -55.60
C ALA A 232 25.76 39.95 -56.45
N GLU A 233 24.89 38.95 -56.59
CA GLU A 233 23.60 39.09 -57.26
C GLU A 233 22.54 39.76 -56.35
N GLY A 234 22.60 41.08 -56.25
CA GLY A 234 21.38 41.91 -56.18
C GLY A 234 20.50 41.84 -54.93
N LEU A 235 21.04 41.53 -53.75
CA LEU A 235 20.34 41.54 -52.44
C LEU A 235 19.93 42.94 -51.93
N ALA A 236 19.28 43.73 -52.79
CA ALA A 236 18.65 45.02 -52.49
C ALA A 236 17.21 45.09 -53.07
N ALA A 237 16.58 43.93 -53.28
CA ALA A 237 15.16 43.85 -53.62
C ALA A 237 14.32 44.13 -52.36
N THR A 238 13.60 45.25 -52.33
CA THR A 238 12.63 45.54 -51.26
C THR A 238 11.50 44.50 -51.31
N THR A 239 11.49 43.56 -50.38
CA THR A 239 10.55 42.43 -50.38
C THR A 239 9.12 42.91 -50.14
N VAL A 240 8.35 43.07 -51.22
CA VAL A 240 6.92 43.41 -51.15
C VAL A 240 6.14 42.18 -50.71
N LEU A 241 5.90 42.06 -49.40
CA LEU A 241 5.11 40.99 -48.81
C LEU A 241 3.65 41.07 -49.28
N THR A 242 3.05 39.93 -49.64
CA THR A 242 1.62 39.86 -49.94
C THR A 242 0.79 39.80 -48.64
N PRO A 243 -0.49 40.19 -48.64
CA PRO A 243 -1.35 40.09 -47.46
C PRO A 243 -1.41 38.68 -46.87
N GLU A 244 -1.36 37.65 -47.72
CA GLU A 244 -1.36 36.24 -47.32
C GLU A 244 -0.07 35.85 -46.59
N GLN A 245 1.08 36.36 -47.04
CA GLN A 245 2.37 36.15 -46.36
C GLN A 245 2.41 36.84 -45.00
N ILE A 246 1.91 38.09 -44.92
CA ILE A 246 1.83 38.85 -43.66
C ILE A 246 0.94 38.11 -42.63
N ILE A 247 -0.19 37.56 -43.06
CA ILE A 247 -1.08 36.78 -42.18
C ILE A 247 -0.42 35.46 -41.75
N ALA A 248 0.24 34.74 -42.67
CA ALA A 248 0.93 33.49 -42.36
C ALA A 248 2.08 33.70 -41.36
N ASP A 249 2.93 34.69 -41.58
CA ASP A 249 4.04 35.04 -40.69
C ASP A 249 3.54 35.49 -39.31
N TYR A 250 2.47 36.30 -39.27
CA TYR A 250 1.88 36.76 -38.01
C TYR A 250 1.33 35.58 -37.18
N CYS A 251 0.60 34.64 -37.80
CA CYS A 251 0.14 33.44 -37.12
C CYS A 251 1.31 32.58 -36.63
N ALA A 252 2.34 32.38 -37.46
CA ALA A 252 3.53 31.62 -37.07
C ALA A 252 4.28 32.25 -35.88
N LEU A 253 4.39 33.58 -35.83
CA LEU A 253 4.95 34.30 -34.67
C LEU A 253 4.07 34.17 -33.41
N HIS A 254 2.75 34.21 -33.56
CA HIS A 254 1.82 34.05 -32.43
C HIS A 254 1.84 32.62 -31.86
N ASP A 255 1.77 31.60 -32.73
CA ASP A 255 1.88 30.19 -32.35
C ASP A 255 3.25 29.93 -31.69
N ARG A 256 4.33 30.49 -32.24
CA ARG A 256 5.69 30.37 -31.66
C ARG A 256 5.81 31.06 -30.30
N SER A 257 5.16 32.20 -30.09
CA SER A 257 5.09 32.84 -28.77
C SER A 257 4.38 31.93 -27.74
N ALA A 258 3.30 31.26 -28.13
CA ALA A 258 2.61 30.29 -27.29
C ALA A 258 3.45 29.03 -27.01
N GLU A 259 4.26 28.56 -27.96
CA GLU A 259 5.25 27.49 -27.73
C GLU A 259 6.34 27.92 -26.72
N LEU A 260 6.90 29.13 -26.89
CA LEU A 260 7.97 29.63 -26.02
C LEU A 260 7.49 29.79 -24.57
N LEU A 261 6.27 30.26 -24.35
CA LEU A 261 5.67 30.33 -23.01
C LEU A 261 5.48 28.93 -22.37
N GLN A 262 5.17 27.89 -23.15
CA GLN A 262 5.12 26.51 -22.65
C GLN A 262 6.53 25.97 -22.32
N VAL A 263 7.54 26.29 -23.13
CA VAL A 263 8.93 25.92 -22.86
C VAL A 263 9.47 26.62 -21.61
N GLN A 264 9.13 27.90 -21.41
CA GLN A 264 9.53 28.67 -20.23
C GLN A 264 8.88 28.10 -18.96
N ALA A 265 7.57 27.81 -18.98
CA ALA A 265 6.90 27.15 -17.85
C ALA A 265 7.49 25.77 -17.52
N ALA A 266 7.85 24.97 -18.54
CA ALA A 266 8.52 23.68 -18.33
C ALA A 266 9.96 23.83 -17.78
N HIS A 267 10.64 24.94 -18.08
CA HIS A 267 11.95 25.27 -17.50
C HIS A 267 11.83 25.67 -16.02
N ASP A 268 10.82 26.47 -15.67
CA ASP A 268 10.53 26.85 -14.29
C ASP A 268 10.14 25.63 -13.42
N GLU A 269 9.34 24.70 -13.96
CA GLU A 269 9.06 23.41 -13.32
C GLU A 269 10.34 22.58 -13.13
N LEU A 270 11.23 22.52 -14.13
CA LEU A 270 12.50 21.81 -14.04
C LEU A 270 13.44 22.44 -12.99
N ALA A 271 13.50 23.77 -12.90
CA ALA A 271 14.26 24.49 -11.89
C ALA A 271 13.75 24.21 -10.47
N ALA A 272 12.42 24.20 -10.27
CA ALA A 272 11.80 23.84 -9.00
C ALA A 272 12.07 22.37 -8.60
N VAL A 273 12.04 21.45 -9.56
CA VAL A 273 12.42 20.04 -9.34
C VAL A 273 13.90 19.92 -8.98
N LYS A 274 14.79 20.66 -9.64
CA LYS A 274 16.23 20.66 -9.32
C LYS A 274 16.49 21.16 -7.88
N ALA A 275 15.91 22.29 -7.49
CA ALA A 275 16.06 22.81 -6.13
C ALA A 275 15.56 21.83 -5.05
N SER A 276 14.47 21.10 -5.33
CA SER A 276 13.94 20.05 -4.46
C SER A 276 14.86 18.81 -4.36
N LEU A 277 15.54 18.47 -5.45
CA LEU A 277 16.57 17.42 -5.47
C LEU A 277 17.81 17.84 -4.67
N ASP A 278 18.30 19.06 -4.87
CA ASP A 278 19.47 19.60 -4.17
C ASP A 278 19.22 19.68 -2.64
N GLU A 279 18.03 20.11 -2.20
CA GLU A 279 17.63 20.06 -0.78
C GLU A 279 17.58 18.62 -0.25
N SER A 280 17.09 17.66 -1.06
CA SER A 280 17.01 16.24 -0.68
C SER A 280 18.40 15.62 -0.51
N LEU A 281 19.34 15.96 -1.40
CA LEU A 281 20.74 15.53 -1.32
C LEU A 281 21.44 16.11 -0.07
N ALA A 282 21.23 17.40 0.23
CA ALA A 282 21.77 18.03 1.43
C ALA A 282 21.27 17.35 2.72
N ARG A 283 19.97 17.02 2.79
CA ARG A 283 19.39 16.27 3.93
C ARG A 283 19.96 14.85 4.04
N GLN A 284 20.22 14.18 2.92
CA GLN A 284 20.82 12.84 2.91
C GLN A 284 22.29 12.86 3.39
N ALA A 285 23.07 13.87 2.97
CA ALA A 285 24.46 14.05 3.42
C ALA A 285 24.53 14.27 4.95
N GLN A 286 23.66 15.11 5.51
CA GLN A 286 23.59 15.32 6.96
C GLN A 286 23.27 14.00 7.70
N GLN A 287 22.27 13.24 7.23
CA GLN A 287 21.90 11.96 7.85
C GLN A 287 23.03 10.92 7.81
N GLN A 288 23.89 10.93 6.78
CA GLN A 288 25.08 10.08 6.73
C GLN A 288 26.12 10.52 7.77
N GLN A 289 26.38 11.83 7.88
CA GLN A 289 27.32 12.37 8.87
C GLN A 289 26.86 12.10 10.31
N ASP A 290 25.57 12.29 10.61
CA ASP A 290 24.98 12.02 11.93
C ASP A 290 25.11 10.53 12.30
N ALA A 291 24.89 9.64 11.32
CA ALA A 291 25.04 8.20 11.50
C ALA A 291 26.50 7.76 11.69
N GLU A 292 27.47 8.38 11.00
CA GLU A 292 28.90 8.14 11.21
C GLU A 292 29.34 8.57 12.62
N THR A 293 28.87 9.71 13.12
CA THR A 293 29.15 10.12 14.51
C THR A 293 28.55 9.14 15.52
N SER A 294 27.31 8.69 15.30
CA SER A 294 26.61 7.75 16.19
C SER A 294 27.30 6.38 16.22
N LEU A 295 27.75 5.88 15.06
CA LEU A 295 28.52 4.64 14.95
C LEU A 295 29.87 4.75 15.68
N LYS A 296 30.56 5.89 15.57
CA LYS A 296 31.83 6.12 16.26
C LYS A 296 31.66 6.09 17.78
N GLU A 297 30.67 6.80 18.30
CA GLU A 297 30.34 6.75 19.74
C GLU A 297 30.00 5.34 20.21
N ALA A 298 29.21 4.58 19.43
CA ALA A 298 28.89 3.20 19.74
C ALA A 298 30.14 2.30 19.76
N THR A 299 31.14 2.52 18.89
CA THR A 299 32.41 1.79 18.97
C THR A 299 33.22 2.14 20.22
N GLU A 300 33.32 3.42 20.58
CA GLU A 300 34.03 3.87 21.79
C GLU A 300 33.38 3.33 23.08
N LYS A 301 32.05 3.23 23.12
CA LYS A 301 31.29 2.60 24.21
C LYS A 301 31.55 1.08 24.30
N ASN A 302 31.64 0.38 23.17
CA ASN A 302 31.93 -1.06 23.14
C ASN A 302 33.36 -1.36 23.61
N ASP A 303 34.36 -0.57 23.22
CA ASP A 303 35.74 -0.74 23.70
C ASP A 303 35.86 -0.52 25.21
N LEU A 304 35.11 0.45 25.77
CA LEU A 304 35.02 0.65 27.22
C LEU A 304 34.37 -0.54 27.95
N LEU A 305 33.26 -1.07 27.42
CA LEU A 305 32.59 -2.26 27.97
C LEU A 305 33.50 -3.50 27.92
N LEU A 306 34.28 -3.68 26.86
CA LEU A 306 35.27 -4.77 26.75
C LEU A 306 36.39 -4.62 27.79
N ALA A 307 36.84 -3.40 28.08
CA ALA A 307 37.82 -3.14 29.13
C ALA A 307 37.26 -3.45 30.54
N GLN A 308 36.02 -3.02 30.84
CA GLN A 308 35.33 -3.33 32.10
C GLN A 308 35.11 -4.84 32.27
N LEU A 309 34.63 -5.54 31.24
CA LEU A 309 34.43 -7.00 31.29
C LEU A 309 35.75 -7.75 31.57
N LYS A 310 36.88 -7.25 31.06
CA LYS A 310 38.20 -7.80 31.37
C LYS A 310 38.57 -7.58 32.85
N GLN A 311 38.39 -6.37 33.38
CA GLN A 311 38.66 -6.05 34.79
C GLN A 311 37.80 -6.90 35.74
N VAL A 312 36.50 -7.00 35.47
CA VAL A 312 35.56 -7.82 36.26
C VAL A 312 35.96 -9.31 36.24
N ARG A 313 36.50 -9.82 35.13
CA ARG A 313 37.00 -11.20 35.05
C ARG A 313 38.26 -11.41 35.90
N GLU A 314 39.21 -10.47 35.84
CA GLU A 314 40.45 -10.52 36.64
C GLU A 314 40.15 -10.40 38.16
N GLU A 315 39.15 -9.60 38.54
CA GLU A 315 38.56 -9.57 39.89
C GLU A 315 37.93 -10.91 40.31
N LEU A 316 37.15 -11.54 39.43
CA LEU A 316 36.51 -12.84 39.69
C LEU A 316 37.54 -13.97 39.87
N GLU A 317 38.56 -14.02 39.02
CA GLU A 317 39.70 -14.94 39.13
C GLU A 317 40.42 -14.77 40.48
N ALA A 318 40.67 -13.53 40.92
CA ALA A 318 41.26 -13.25 42.22
C ALA A 318 40.35 -13.61 43.42
N ARG A 319 39.04 -13.36 43.32
CA ARG A 319 38.06 -13.69 44.37
C ARG A 319 37.87 -15.21 44.53
N LEU A 320 37.95 -15.98 43.43
CA LEU A 320 37.91 -17.45 43.47
C LEU A 320 39.10 -18.02 44.25
N LEU A 321 40.32 -17.57 43.93
CA LEU A 321 41.54 -18.00 44.61
C LEU A 321 41.49 -17.75 46.13
N VAL A 322 40.95 -16.61 46.56
CA VAL A 322 40.74 -16.32 47.98
C VAL A 322 39.75 -17.30 48.62
N ASN A 323 38.64 -17.63 47.94
CA ASN A 323 37.63 -18.55 48.44
C ASN A 323 38.18 -19.98 48.64
N GLU A 324 39.00 -20.47 47.69
CA GLU A 324 39.71 -21.77 47.83
C GLU A 324 40.58 -21.80 49.10
N THR A 325 41.37 -20.75 49.36
CA THR A 325 42.19 -20.68 50.58
C THR A 325 41.36 -20.61 51.88
N GLN A 326 40.17 -20.00 51.84
CA GLN A 326 39.24 -19.98 52.97
C GLN A 326 38.60 -21.35 53.22
N GLN A 327 38.23 -22.09 52.17
CA GLN A 327 37.72 -23.46 52.29
C GLN A 327 38.76 -24.40 52.91
N GLU A 328 40.04 -24.28 52.53
CA GLU A 328 41.12 -25.00 53.20
C GLU A 328 41.21 -24.69 54.71
N GLN A 329 41.06 -23.43 55.11
CA GLN A 329 41.08 -23.03 56.53
C GLN A 329 39.87 -23.58 57.30
N ILE A 330 38.67 -23.54 56.69
CA ILE A 330 37.46 -24.12 57.28
C ILE A 330 37.61 -25.64 57.48
N GLY A 331 38.20 -26.36 56.52
CA GLY A 331 38.51 -27.79 56.67
C GLY A 331 39.46 -28.08 57.85
N LYS A 332 40.51 -27.27 57.99
CA LYS A 332 41.48 -27.38 59.11
C LYS A 332 40.82 -27.12 60.47
N LEU A 333 39.94 -26.12 60.57
CA LEU A 333 39.18 -25.81 61.79
C LEU A 333 38.12 -26.86 62.13
N SER A 334 37.45 -27.42 61.13
CA SER A 334 36.46 -28.49 61.31
C SER A 334 37.08 -29.72 61.98
N ASN A 335 38.26 -30.15 61.50
CA ASN A 335 38.98 -31.29 62.05
C ASN A 335 39.44 -31.05 63.51
N ALA A 336 39.84 -29.83 63.87
CA ALA A 336 40.20 -29.48 65.25
C ALA A 336 38.99 -29.46 66.20
N ASN A 337 37.81 -29.05 65.73
CA ASN A 337 36.57 -29.13 66.50
C ASN A 337 36.11 -30.59 66.72
N ALA A 338 36.38 -31.49 65.77
CA ALA A 338 36.08 -32.91 65.93
C ALA A 338 36.87 -33.54 67.09
N SER A 339 38.19 -33.35 67.15
CA SER A 339 39.02 -33.89 68.25
C SER A 339 38.67 -33.31 69.62
N LEU A 340 38.35 -32.01 69.70
CA LEU A 340 37.86 -31.38 70.94
C LEU A 340 36.51 -31.95 71.40
N SER A 341 35.66 -32.41 70.48
CA SER A 341 34.40 -33.09 70.80
C SER A 341 34.63 -34.49 71.40
N GLU A 342 35.63 -35.22 70.89
CA GLU A 342 36.00 -36.54 71.42
C GLU A 342 36.60 -36.45 72.84
N GLU A 343 37.51 -35.51 73.11
CA GLU A 343 37.99 -35.26 74.49
C GLU A 343 36.85 -34.92 75.45
N LYS A 344 35.90 -34.08 75.00
CA LYS A 344 34.74 -33.67 75.80
C LYS A 344 33.80 -34.84 76.14
N SER A 345 33.57 -35.76 75.20
CA SER A 345 32.73 -36.95 75.46
C SER A 345 33.41 -37.94 76.41
N ALA A 346 34.72 -38.15 76.26
CA ALA A 346 35.52 -38.97 77.18
C ALA A 346 35.51 -38.40 78.62
N ALA A 347 35.59 -37.08 78.78
CA ALA A 347 35.47 -36.43 80.08
C ALA A 347 34.08 -36.63 80.73
N LEU A 348 32.99 -36.52 79.94
CA LEU A 348 31.61 -36.70 80.44
C LEU A 348 31.34 -38.13 80.94
N HIS A 349 31.83 -39.15 80.22
CA HIS A 349 31.72 -40.55 80.70
C HIS A 349 32.40 -40.77 82.05
N LYS A 350 33.51 -40.06 82.31
CA LYS A 350 34.25 -40.15 83.58
C LYS A 350 33.47 -39.55 84.75
N VAL A 351 32.69 -38.48 84.51
CA VAL A 351 31.80 -37.88 85.52
C VAL A 351 30.60 -38.78 85.82
N ALA A 352 30.01 -39.41 84.80
CA ALA A 352 28.88 -40.32 84.97
C ALA A 352 29.22 -41.49 85.93
N ALA A 353 30.37 -42.13 85.74
CA ALA A 353 30.82 -43.22 86.63
C ALA A 353 30.91 -42.81 88.11
N THR A 354 31.34 -41.57 88.40
CA THR A 354 31.42 -41.07 89.79
C THR A 354 30.08 -40.74 90.43
N LEU A 355 29.00 -40.60 89.64
CA LEU A 355 27.65 -40.39 90.16
C LEU A 355 26.98 -41.70 90.59
N ASP A 356 27.21 -42.79 89.86
CA ASP A 356 26.62 -44.10 90.16
C ASP A 356 27.15 -44.70 91.48
N GLU A 357 28.46 -44.54 91.77
CA GLU A 357 29.04 -44.94 93.07
C GLU A 357 28.42 -44.17 94.23
N LEU A 358 28.13 -42.88 94.03
CA LEU A 358 27.57 -41.99 95.05
C LEU A 358 26.08 -42.31 95.31
N ALA A 359 25.33 -42.70 94.28
CA ALA A 359 23.97 -43.22 94.41
C ALA A 359 23.93 -44.54 95.21
N ALA A 360 24.82 -45.49 94.90
CA ALA A 360 24.88 -46.79 95.58
C ALA A 360 25.22 -46.69 97.09
N LEU A 361 25.98 -45.67 97.49
CA LEU A 361 26.28 -45.40 98.89
C LEU A 361 25.04 -44.86 99.66
N LYS A 362 24.20 -44.06 98.99
CA LYS A 362 23.02 -43.43 99.60
C LYS A 362 21.96 -44.46 100.02
N THR A 363 21.60 -45.42 99.15
CA THR A 363 20.53 -46.39 99.42
C THR A 363 20.77 -47.19 100.71
N ARG A 364 22.02 -47.57 100.99
CA ARG A 364 22.42 -48.27 102.22
C ARG A 364 22.16 -47.46 103.49
N PHE A 365 22.18 -46.13 103.40
CA PHE A 365 21.92 -45.23 104.52
C PHE A 365 20.41 -45.17 104.83
N ASP A 366 19.59 -45.10 103.78
CA ASP A 366 18.12 -45.07 103.89
C ASP A 366 17.56 -46.38 104.48
N ASP A 367 18.08 -47.55 104.04
CA ASP A 367 17.74 -48.86 104.63
C ASP A 367 18.00 -48.93 106.15
N THR A 368 19.07 -48.28 106.60
CA THR A 368 19.49 -48.28 108.02
C THR A 368 18.55 -47.42 108.89
N LEU A 369 17.97 -46.35 108.33
CA LEU A 369 17.00 -45.49 109.02
C LEU A 369 15.65 -46.17 109.21
N ALA A 370 15.18 -46.94 108.22
CA ALA A 370 13.90 -47.64 108.28
C ALA A 370 13.80 -48.59 109.49
N ALA A 371 14.88 -49.32 109.79
CA ALA A 371 14.95 -50.25 110.92
C ALA A 371 14.79 -49.57 112.30
N GLN A 372 15.17 -48.29 112.44
CA GLN A 372 15.00 -47.55 113.70
C GLN A 372 13.58 -47.01 113.89
N ALA A 373 12.85 -46.71 112.81
CA ALA A 373 11.47 -46.23 112.89
C ALA A 373 10.54 -47.27 113.55
N GLN A 374 10.67 -48.54 113.16
CA GLN A 374 9.82 -49.64 113.64
C GLN A 374 9.95 -49.93 115.14
N GLN A 375 11.04 -49.51 115.80
CA GLN A 375 11.14 -49.57 117.26
C GLN A 375 10.33 -48.48 117.96
N ARG A 376 10.20 -47.28 117.38
CA ARG A 376 9.43 -46.17 118.01
C ARG A 376 7.93 -46.45 118.04
N GLU A 377 7.40 -46.96 116.94
CA GLU A 377 5.98 -47.29 116.78
C GLU A 377 5.47 -48.26 117.88
N ASN A 378 6.29 -49.25 118.25
CA ASN A 378 6.02 -50.18 119.35
C ASN A 378 5.99 -49.53 120.76
N PHE A 379 6.61 -48.37 120.95
CA PHE A 379 6.52 -47.60 122.19
C PHE A 379 5.33 -46.63 122.19
N GLU A 380 5.01 -45.99 121.06
CA GLU A 380 3.83 -45.12 120.94
C GLU A 380 2.51 -45.89 121.12
N SER A 381 2.44 -47.13 120.65
CA SER A 381 1.30 -48.04 120.87
C SER A 381 0.88 -48.11 122.35
N LYS A 382 1.85 -48.30 123.27
CA LYS A 382 1.62 -48.39 124.72
C LYS A 382 1.27 -47.06 125.39
N LEU A 383 1.52 -45.94 124.73
CA LEU A 383 1.12 -44.61 125.23
C LEU A 383 -0.35 -44.31 124.89
N LYS A 384 -0.87 -44.91 123.81
CA LYS A 384 -2.22 -44.67 123.28
C LYS A 384 -3.33 -45.30 124.11
N GLU A 385 -3.11 -46.50 124.66
CA GLU A 385 -4.07 -47.14 125.58
C GLU A 385 -4.35 -46.25 126.81
N ALA A 386 -3.32 -45.57 127.32
CA ALA A 386 -3.42 -44.65 128.45
C ALA A 386 -4.07 -43.28 128.14
N SER A 387 -4.24 -42.91 126.85
CA SER A 387 -4.99 -41.70 126.48
C SER A 387 -6.47 -41.96 126.24
N GLN A 388 -6.84 -43.17 125.80
CA GLN A 388 -8.21 -43.53 125.44
C GLN A 388 -9.17 -43.54 126.64
N GLU A 389 -8.69 -43.81 127.86
CA GLU A 389 -9.51 -43.67 129.09
C GLU A 389 -9.93 -42.20 129.37
N ASN A 390 -9.14 -41.20 128.93
CA ASN A 390 -9.49 -39.78 129.10
C ASN A 390 -10.47 -39.26 128.04
N GLU A 391 -10.36 -39.71 126.78
CA GLU A 391 -11.22 -39.23 125.69
C GLU A 391 -12.67 -39.77 125.80
N LEU A 392 -12.88 -40.88 126.49
CA LEU A 392 -14.21 -41.46 126.73
C LEU A 392 -15.16 -40.50 127.50
N LEU A 393 -14.61 -39.55 128.27
CA LEU A 393 -15.38 -38.50 128.97
C LEU A 393 -15.79 -37.31 128.09
N LEU A 394 -15.14 -37.12 126.94
CA LEU A 394 -15.43 -36.00 126.01
C LEU A 394 -16.49 -36.34 124.95
N LEU A 395 -16.71 -37.64 124.70
CA LEU A 395 -17.56 -38.12 123.60
C LEU A 395 -19.08 -37.94 123.79
N GLN A 396 -19.54 -37.44 124.95
CA GLN A 396 -20.98 -37.31 125.26
C GLN A 396 -21.61 -35.93 124.92
N LEU A 397 -20.84 -34.93 124.47
CA LEU A 397 -21.32 -33.54 124.43
C LEU A 397 -21.67 -32.96 123.04
N HIS A 398 -21.24 -33.55 121.92
CA HIS A 398 -21.41 -32.93 120.59
C HIS A 398 -22.24 -33.72 119.54
N GLN A 399 -22.80 -34.88 119.89
CA GLN A 399 -23.57 -35.72 118.96
C GLN A 399 -25.02 -35.23 118.73
N VAL A 400 -25.26 -33.91 118.63
CA VAL A 400 -26.62 -33.32 118.68
C VAL A 400 -26.94 -32.30 117.57
N GLN A 401 -25.95 -31.67 116.91
CA GLN A 401 -26.23 -30.38 116.22
C GLN A 401 -26.52 -30.39 114.71
N GLU A 402 -25.96 -31.28 113.88
CA GLU A 402 -25.89 -30.99 112.42
C GLU A 402 -26.31 -32.12 111.46
N GLU A 403 -27.29 -32.96 111.84
CA GLU A 403 -28.00 -33.88 110.90
C GLU A 403 -28.91 -33.16 109.88
N LEU A 404 -28.77 -31.84 109.67
CA LEU A 404 -29.78 -30.97 109.06
C LEU A 404 -29.56 -30.56 107.59
N GLU A 405 -28.35 -30.67 107.03
CA GLU A 405 -28.07 -30.13 105.67
C GLU A 405 -28.08 -31.16 104.52
N SER A 406 -28.38 -32.44 104.80
CA SER A 406 -28.01 -33.57 103.92
C SER A 406 -28.97 -33.92 102.77
N VAL A 407 -30.14 -33.26 102.63
CA VAL A 407 -31.31 -33.87 101.93
C VAL A 407 -31.72 -33.23 100.59
N PHE A 408 -31.36 -31.97 100.27
CA PHE A 408 -32.18 -31.18 99.32
C PHE A 408 -31.75 -31.18 97.83
N LEU A 409 -32.69 -31.62 96.98
CA LEU A 409 -32.89 -31.37 95.53
C LEU A 409 -31.97 -31.93 94.45
N ARG A 410 -30.63 -31.99 94.59
CA ARG A 410 -29.77 -31.97 93.37
C ARG A 410 -29.64 -33.28 92.56
N HIS A 411 -30.48 -34.29 92.80
CA HIS A 411 -30.48 -35.59 92.09
C HIS A 411 -31.82 -35.91 91.37
N GLN A 412 -32.29 -35.02 90.49
CA GLN A 412 -33.34 -35.39 89.51
C GLN A 412 -33.08 -34.85 88.10
N SER A 413 -31.83 -34.96 87.67
CA SER A 413 -31.31 -34.60 86.34
C SER A 413 -31.62 -35.67 85.28
N GLN A 414 -32.90 -35.93 85.01
CA GLN A 414 -33.36 -36.86 83.94
C GLN A 414 -34.52 -36.18 83.19
N GLN A 415 -34.41 -35.70 81.94
CA GLN A 415 -33.59 -36.13 80.77
C GLN A 415 -34.08 -37.42 80.09
N THR A 416 -35.40 -37.66 80.11
CA THR A 416 -36.05 -38.86 79.54
C THR A 416 -37.30 -38.57 78.69
N GLN A 417 -37.46 -37.35 78.15
CA GLN A 417 -38.66 -37.01 77.36
C GLN A 417 -38.46 -35.95 76.25
N ILE A 418 -37.38 -36.11 75.47
CA ILE A 418 -37.19 -35.44 74.15
C ILE A 418 -37.94 -36.18 73.01
N GLU A 419 -38.49 -37.37 73.29
CA GLU A 419 -38.82 -38.39 72.28
C GLU A 419 -40.29 -38.41 71.80
N THR A 420 -41.10 -37.41 72.16
CA THR A 420 -42.54 -37.33 71.80
C THR A 420 -42.91 -36.08 71.00
N LEU A 421 -42.01 -35.63 70.12
CA LEU A 421 -42.09 -34.42 69.29
C LEU A 421 -43.21 -34.40 68.20
N THR A 422 -44.23 -35.26 68.30
CA THR A 422 -45.09 -35.63 67.14
C THR A 422 -46.60 -35.51 67.39
N GLN A 423 -47.06 -35.02 68.55
CA GLN A 423 -48.50 -34.83 68.84
C GLN A 423 -48.93 -33.40 69.21
N ALA A 424 -48.00 -32.46 69.42
CA ALA A 424 -48.32 -31.03 69.68
C ALA A 424 -48.84 -30.24 68.46
N LYS A 425 -49.18 -30.94 67.37
CA LYS A 425 -49.80 -30.40 66.13
C LYS A 425 -51.18 -29.73 66.36
N ALA A 426 -51.72 -29.81 67.58
CA ALA A 426 -53.05 -29.30 67.93
C ALA A 426 -53.09 -27.83 68.41
N ALA A 427 -51.95 -27.18 68.68
CA ALA A 427 -51.93 -25.87 69.35
C ALA A 427 -52.10 -24.64 68.40
N LEU A 428 -51.74 -24.76 67.12
CA LEU A 428 -51.83 -23.65 66.15
C LEU A 428 -53.19 -23.54 65.45
N GLU A 429 -54.08 -24.53 65.63
CA GLU A 429 -55.47 -24.46 65.15
C GLU A 429 -56.30 -23.40 65.92
N GLN A 430 -55.76 -22.83 67.01
CA GLN A 430 -56.44 -21.86 67.85
C GLN A 430 -56.52 -20.45 67.22
N GLU A 431 -55.62 -20.10 66.29
CA GLU A 431 -55.65 -18.82 65.56
C GLU A 431 -56.86 -18.73 64.59
N LYS A 432 -57.41 -19.89 64.21
CA LYS A 432 -58.60 -20.05 63.36
C LYS A 432 -59.89 -19.52 64.01
N SER A 433 -59.89 -19.32 65.33
CA SER A 433 -61.06 -18.87 66.11
C SER A 433 -61.40 -17.39 65.95
N ALA A 434 -60.41 -16.53 65.63
CA ALA A 434 -60.62 -15.09 65.50
C ALA A 434 -61.52 -14.71 64.30
N LEU A 435 -61.46 -15.47 63.20
CA LEU A 435 -62.29 -15.22 62.01
C LEU A 435 -63.77 -15.61 62.20
N ALA A 436 -64.12 -16.35 63.27
CA ALA A 436 -65.50 -16.73 63.54
C ALA A 436 -66.40 -15.51 63.85
N GLN A 437 -65.86 -14.45 64.46
CA GLN A 437 -66.61 -13.24 64.83
C GLN A 437 -67.00 -12.37 63.63
N ARG A 438 -66.45 -12.60 62.43
CA ARG A 438 -66.82 -11.85 61.21
C ARG A 438 -68.07 -12.41 60.51
N ARG A 439 -68.55 -13.59 60.92
CA ARG A 439 -69.74 -14.25 60.35
C ARG A 439 -71.05 -13.62 60.81
N ASP A 440 -71.12 -13.20 62.06
CA ASP A 440 -72.38 -12.85 62.72
C ASP A 440 -72.82 -11.38 62.46
N ALA A 441 -72.11 -10.67 61.56
CA ALA A 441 -72.31 -9.24 61.24
C ALA A 441 -73.03 -8.96 59.89
N LEU A 442 -73.17 -9.95 59.00
CA LEU A 442 -73.87 -9.79 57.70
C LEU A 442 -75.16 -10.60 57.58
N GLN A 443 -75.75 -10.97 58.72
CA GLN A 443 -77.12 -11.47 58.81
C GLN A 443 -78.20 -10.41 58.43
N GLY A 444 -77.78 -9.19 58.05
CA GLY A 444 -78.66 -8.09 57.63
C GLY A 444 -79.03 -8.04 56.13
N GLU A 445 -78.23 -8.61 55.22
CA GLU A 445 -78.48 -8.44 53.76
C GLU A 445 -79.60 -9.34 53.20
N VAL A 446 -80.10 -10.30 53.98
CA VAL A 446 -81.26 -11.13 53.58
C VAL A 446 -82.53 -10.28 53.38
N ALA A 447 -82.60 -9.07 53.95
CA ALA A 447 -83.71 -8.14 53.77
C ALA A 447 -83.82 -7.55 52.35
N ALA A 448 -82.77 -7.59 51.53
CA ALA A 448 -82.76 -6.97 50.20
C ALA A 448 -83.40 -7.85 49.10
N LEU A 449 -83.40 -9.18 49.28
CA LEU A 449 -83.72 -10.13 48.21
C LEU A 449 -85.22 -10.26 47.88
N THR A 450 -86.11 -9.68 48.68
CA THR A 450 -87.56 -9.73 48.45
C THR A 450 -88.04 -8.67 47.44
N ALA A 451 -87.33 -7.54 47.31
CA ALA A 451 -87.67 -6.47 46.35
C ALA A 451 -87.30 -6.84 44.89
N ALA A 452 -86.31 -7.71 44.70
CA ALA A 452 -85.78 -8.09 43.38
C ALA A 452 -86.73 -8.94 42.52
N ARG A 453 -87.90 -9.35 43.05
CA ARG A 453 -88.82 -10.26 42.35
C ARG A 453 -89.74 -9.55 41.35
N ASP A 454 -90.20 -8.34 41.66
CA ASP A 454 -91.17 -7.62 40.80
C ASP A 454 -90.49 -6.96 39.58
N GLU A 455 -89.18 -6.75 39.64
CA GLU A 455 -88.40 -6.26 38.48
C GLU A 455 -88.22 -7.34 37.39
N ALA A 456 -88.44 -8.62 37.71
CA ALA A 456 -88.39 -9.72 36.74
C ALA A 456 -89.54 -9.65 35.70
N ALA A 457 -90.68 -9.05 36.05
CA ALA A 457 -91.82 -8.92 35.14
C ALA A 457 -91.59 -7.90 34.02
N LYS A 458 -90.73 -6.88 34.25
CA LYS A 458 -90.47 -5.80 33.30
C LYS A 458 -89.49 -6.23 32.19
N LYS A 459 -88.46 -6.98 32.56
CA LYS A 459 -87.36 -7.45 31.69
C LYS A 459 -87.82 -8.40 30.57
N HIS A 460 -89.01 -9.00 30.68
CA HIS A 460 -89.56 -9.89 29.64
C HIS A 460 -90.08 -9.14 28.38
N ALA A 461 -90.40 -7.84 28.48
CA ALA A 461 -90.75 -7.03 27.30
C ALA A 461 -89.49 -6.66 26.50
N GLU A 462 -88.45 -6.21 27.21
CA GLU A 462 -87.15 -5.79 26.67
C GLU A 462 -86.44 -6.94 25.92
N ALA A 463 -86.60 -8.18 26.38
CA ALA A 463 -86.08 -9.39 25.73
C ALA A 463 -86.50 -9.55 24.25
N SER A 464 -87.64 -8.98 23.84
CA SER A 464 -88.09 -9.01 22.43
C SER A 464 -87.32 -8.04 21.53
N ALA A 465 -86.99 -6.85 22.03
CA ALA A 465 -86.12 -5.89 21.33
C ALA A 465 -84.66 -6.36 21.35
N TRP A 466 -84.23 -6.98 22.46
CA TRP A 466 -82.90 -7.55 22.60
C TRP A 466 -82.62 -8.64 21.55
N GLY A 467 -83.63 -9.40 21.09
CA GLY A 467 -83.47 -10.33 19.97
C GLY A 467 -83.12 -9.67 18.62
N GLY A 468 -83.50 -8.40 18.42
CA GLY A 468 -83.10 -7.60 17.26
C GLY A 468 -81.68 -7.05 17.40
N GLN A 469 -81.36 -6.49 18.57
CA GLN A 469 -80.00 -6.03 18.89
C GLN A 469 -79.00 -7.19 18.84
N LEU A 470 -79.27 -8.33 19.49
CA LEU A 470 -78.44 -9.54 19.44
C LEU A 470 -78.13 -10.00 18.02
N LYS A 471 -79.02 -9.74 17.04
CA LYS A 471 -78.72 -10.07 15.65
C LYS A 471 -77.75 -9.08 15.03
N GLN A 472 -77.96 -7.77 15.20
CA GLN A 472 -76.98 -6.76 14.77
C GLN A 472 -75.64 -6.90 15.49
N GLU A 473 -75.65 -7.17 16.80
CA GLU A 473 -74.47 -7.46 17.62
C GLU A 473 -73.80 -8.75 17.17
N ARG A 474 -74.53 -9.81 16.81
CA ARG A 474 -73.94 -11.05 16.28
C ARG A 474 -73.38 -10.89 14.86
N ASP A 475 -74.05 -10.14 14.00
CA ASP A 475 -73.56 -9.86 12.64
C ASP A 475 -72.35 -8.90 12.68
N ALA A 476 -72.34 -7.94 13.63
CA ALA A 476 -71.18 -7.08 13.92
C ALA A 476 -70.05 -7.84 14.61
N GLN A 477 -70.33 -8.75 15.56
CA GLN A 477 -69.34 -9.66 16.14
C GLN A 477 -68.79 -10.61 15.09
N ALA A 478 -69.59 -11.09 14.13
CA ALA A 478 -69.10 -11.88 13.01
C ALA A 478 -68.14 -11.07 12.14
N ALA A 479 -68.48 -9.82 11.79
CA ALA A 479 -67.58 -8.91 11.09
C ALA A 479 -66.33 -8.55 11.91
N GLN A 480 -66.45 -8.43 13.23
CA GLN A 480 -65.32 -8.15 14.14
C GLN A 480 -64.46 -9.40 14.38
N ILE A 481 -65.01 -10.60 14.33
CA ILE A 481 -64.29 -11.88 14.33
C ILE A 481 -63.58 -12.08 12.99
N GLU A 482 -64.21 -11.72 11.87
CA GLU A 482 -63.58 -11.72 10.54
C GLU A 482 -62.40 -10.73 10.50
N ALA A 483 -62.60 -9.50 11.00
CA ALA A 483 -61.54 -8.51 11.15
C ALA A 483 -60.46 -8.93 12.15
N LEU A 484 -60.80 -9.58 13.27
CA LEU A 484 -59.85 -10.16 14.21
C LEU A 484 -59.08 -11.35 13.61
N ASN A 485 -59.71 -12.15 12.75
CA ASN A 485 -59.04 -13.24 12.04
C ASN A 485 -58.08 -12.68 10.98
N GLN A 486 -58.47 -11.64 10.24
CA GLN A 486 -57.61 -10.95 9.28
C GLN A 486 -56.44 -10.23 9.99
N ALA A 487 -56.72 -9.53 11.09
CA ALA A 487 -55.69 -8.93 11.94
C ALA A 487 -54.80 -10.00 12.60
N LYS A 488 -55.34 -11.17 12.97
CA LYS A 488 -54.55 -12.30 13.48
C LYS A 488 -53.69 -12.92 12.40
N THR A 489 -54.16 -13.08 11.16
CA THR A 489 -53.31 -13.56 10.06
C THR A 489 -52.26 -12.53 9.67
N ALA A 490 -52.56 -11.24 9.72
CA ALA A 490 -51.58 -10.17 9.54
C ALA A 490 -50.54 -10.18 10.68
N LEU A 491 -50.96 -10.37 11.94
CA LEU A 491 -50.08 -10.49 13.09
C LEU A 491 -49.25 -11.80 13.05
N GLU A 492 -49.78 -12.90 12.51
CA GLU A 492 -49.01 -14.14 12.35
C GLU A 492 -48.02 -14.05 11.17
N GLN A 493 -48.37 -13.29 10.12
CA GLN A 493 -47.43 -12.89 9.06
C GLN A 493 -46.35 -11.95 9.60
N GLU A 494 -46.71 -10.96 10.40
CA GLU A 494 -45.78 -10.04 11.06
C GLU A 494 -44.88 -10.79 12.05
N LYS A 495 -45.41 -11.72 12.85
CA LYS A 495 -44.61 -12.65 13.67
C LYS A 495 -43.70 -13.54 12.83
N SER A 496 -44.15 -14.03 11.67
CA SER A 496 -43.30 -14.88 10.82
C SER A 496 -42.19 -14.07 10.15
N ALA A 497 -42.47 -12.82 9.76
CA ALA A 497 -41.48 -11.87 9.26
C ALA A 497 -40.53 -11.39 10.39
N LEU A 498 -41.03 -11.21 11.61
CA LEU A 498 -40.22 -10.92 12.81
C LEU A 498 -39.43 -12.14 13.28
N ALA A 499 -39.92 -13.37 13.06
CA ALA A 499 -39.17 -14.60 13.31
C ALA A 499 -38.07 -14.76 12.25
N GLN A 500 -38.37 -14.58 10.96
CA GLN A 500 -37.37 -14.52 9.89
C GLN A 500 -36.35 -13.42 10.13
N ARG A 501 -36.78 -12.21 10.55
CA ARG A 501 -35.87 -11.11 10.89
C ARG A 501 -35.09 -11.37 12.17
N ARG A 502 -35.66 -12.03 13.18
CA ARG A 502 -34.94 -12.47 14.39
C ARG A 502 -33.91 -13.54 14.04
N ASP A 503 -34.25 -14.48 13.17
CA ASP A 503 -33.40 -15.62 12.81
C ASP A 503 -32.31 -15.18 11.83
N ALA A 504 -32.59 -14.20 10.96
CA ALA A 504 -31.62 -13.47 10.17
C ALA A 504 -30.71 -12.61 11.05
N LEU A 505 -31.26 -11.82 11.98
CA LEU A 505 -30.47 -11.09 12.99
C LEU A 505 -29.70 -12.03 13.93
N GLN A 506 -30.16 -13.26 14.16
CA GLN A 506 -29.45 -14.27 14.94
C GLN A 506 -28.36 -14.95 14.10
N GLY A 507 -28.56 -15.06 12.78
CA GLY A 507 -27.53 -15.46 11.81
C GLY A 507 -26.47 -14.38 11.61
N GLU A 508 -26.88 -13.12 11.56
CA GLU A 508 -26.01 -11.93 11.49
C GLU A 508 -25.28 -11.75 12.82
N VAL A 509 -25.96 -11.85 13.97
CA VAL A 509 -25.30 -11.87 15.28
C VAL A 509 -24.43 -13.11 15.44
N ALA A 510 -24.75 -14.27 14.86
CA ALA A 510 -23.86 -15.43 14.86
C ALA A 510 -22.65 -15.24 13.92
N ALA A 511 -22.81 -14.55 12.78
CA ALA A 511 -21.72 -14.22 11.86
C ALA A 511 -20.83 -13.10 12.42
N LEU A 512 -21.41 -12.08 13.05
CA LEU A 512 -20.73 -11.03 13.79
C LEU A 512 -20.14 -11.56 15.09
N THR A 513 -20.71 -12.60 15.72
CA THR A 513 -20.10 -13.30 16.87
C THR A 513 -18.97 -14.19 16.40
N ALA A 514 -19.11 -14.94 15.30
CA ALA A 514 -18.02 -15.73 14.74
C ALA A 514 -16.89 -14.83 14.21
N ALA A 515 -17.20 -13.69 13.58
CA ALA A 515 -16.21 -12.69 13.18
C ALA A 515 -15.65 -11.95 14.38
N ARG A 516 -16.43 -11.68 15.44
CA ARG A 516 -15.94 -11.16 16.72
C ARG A 516 -15.12 -12.19 17.49
N ASP A 517 -15.36 -13.47 17.34
CA ASP A 517 -14.64 -14.56 18.00
C ASP A 517 -13.39 -14.93 17.21
N GLU A 518 -13.39 -14.78 15.88
CA GLU A 518 -12.18 -14.84 15.05
C GLU A 518 -11.34 -13.56 15.25
N SER A 519 -11.96 -12.39 15.31
CA SER A 519 -11.29 -11.14 15.70
C SER A 519 -10.87 -11.15 17.15
N ALA A 520 -11.58 -11.81 18.07
CA ALA A 520 -11.17 -11.97 19.47
C ALA A 520 -10.19 -13.13 19.65
N LYS A 521 -10.12 -14.09 18.73
CA LYS A 521 -9.05 -15.08 18.64
C LYS A 521 -7.79 -14.43 18.09
N LYS A 522 -7.88 -13.58 17.06
CA LYS A 522 -6.77 -12.73 16.60
C LYS A 522 -6.39 -11.68 17.65
N LEU A 523 -7.35 -11.12 18.38
CA LEU A 523 -7.08 -10.23 19.51
C LEU A 523 -6.53 -11.00 20.72
N ALA A 524 -6.89 -12.27 20.92
CA ALA A 524 -6.31 -13.13 21.96
C ALA A 524 -4.96 -13.69 21.55
N GLU A 525 -4.68 -13.88 20.27
CA GLU A 525 -3.35 -14.17 19.73
C GLU A 525 -2.49 -12.91 19.86
N VAL A 526 -2.98 -11.74 19.47
CA VAL A 526 -2.31 -10.44 19.67
C VAL A 526 -2.25 -10.02 21.14
N SER A 527 -3.15 -10.44 22.03
CA SER A 527 -3.10 -10.17 23.48
C SER A 527 -2.50 -11.31 24.30
N ALA A 528 -2.20 -12.45 23.69
CA ALA A 528 -1.28 -13.45 24.20
C ALA A 528 0.13 -13.18 23.68
N TRP A 529 0.30 -12.52 22.54
CA TRP A 529 1.61 -12.08 22.04
C TRP A 529 2.02 -10.73 22.63
N ALA A 530 1.12 -9.73 22.68
CA ALA A 530 1.24 -8.60 23.60
C ALA A 530 1.07 -9.02 25.07
N GLY A 531 0.53 -10.22 25.31
CA GLY A 531 0.50 -10.88 26.62
C GLY A 531 1.87 -11.42 27.02
N GLN A 532 2.58 -12.05 26.07
CA GLN A 532 3.96 -12.53 26.18
C GLN A 532 4.93 -11.36 26.22
N LEU A 533 4.81 -10.37 25.32
CA LEU A 533 5.58 -9.12 25.40
C LEU A 533 5.28 -8.35 26.68
N LYS A 534 4.04 -8.39 27.21
CA LYS A 534 3.75 -7.89 28.56
C LYS A 534 4.32 -8.81 29.64
N GLN A 535 4.39 -10.12 29.46
CA GLN A 535 5.00 -11.04 30.41
C GLN A 535 6.53 -10.94 30.40
N GLU A 536 7.14 -10.57 29.28
CA GLU A 536 8.57 -10.31 29.08
C GLU A 536 8.92 -8.89 29.53
N ARG A 537 8.08 -7.89 29.26
CA ARG A 537 8.21 -6.51 29.77
C ARG A 537 7.90 -6.44 31.25
N ASP A 538 6.92 -7.17 31.76
CA ASP A 538 6.61 -7.26 33.19
C ASP A 538 7.53 -8.27 33.89
N ALA A 539 8.17 -9.23 33.20
CA ALA A 539 9.31 -9.97 33.74
C ALA A 539 10.59 -9.15 33.72
N GLN A 540 10.84 -8.30 32.71
CA GLN A 540 11.92 -7.32 32.75
C GLN A 540 11.65 -6.25 33.79
N ALA A 541 10.41 -5.79 33.97
CA ALA A 541 10.04 -4.83 34.99
C ALA A 541 9.96 -5.47 36.38
N ASN A 542 9.64 -6.76 36.51
CA ASN A 542 9.80 -7.49 37.76
C ASN A 542 11.27 -7.79 38.04
N LEU A 543 12.11 -8.13 37.05
CA LEU A 543 13.55 -8.31 37.23
C LEU A 543 14.22 -6.96 37.54
N ALA A 544 13.75 -5.87 36.94
CA ALA A 544 14.18 -4.51 37.23
C ALA A 544 13.65 -4.02 38.57
N ALA A 545 12.42 -4.33 38.97
CA ALA A 545 11.85 -3.98 40.28
C ALA A 545 12.35 -4.90 41.41
N GLU A 546 12.76 -6.14 41.10
CA GLU A 546 13.44 -7.06 42.00
C GLU A 546 14.91 -6.65 42.14
N ARG A 547 15.57 -6.20 41.07
CA ARG A 547 16.84 -5.47 41.17
C ARG A 547 16.68 -4.16 41.92
N GLN A 548 15.62 -3.39 41.69
CA GLN A 548 15.34 -2.13 42.41
C GLN A 548 14.99 -2.37 43.87
N ALA A 549 14.35 -3.50 44.20
CA ALA A 549 14.04 -3.92 45.56
C ALA A 549 15.24 -4.59 46.25
N GLN A 550 16.13 -5.26 45.51
CA GLN A 550 17.44 -5.69 46.00
C GLN A 550 18.29 -4.46 46.28
N ILE A 551 18.38 -3.49 45.36
CA ILE A 551 18.99 -2.18 45.58
C ILE A 551 18.35 -1.49 46.79
N ALA A 552 17.02 -1.38 46.86
CA ALA A 552 16.31 -0.70 47.95
C ALA A 552 16.19 -1.52 49.27
N ALA A 553 16.64 -2.78 49.30
CA ALA A 553 16.88 -3.56 50.51
C ALA A 553 18.36 -3.51 50.92
N ILE A 554 19.26 -3.37 49.94
CA ILE A 554 20.66 -3.02 50.14
C ILE A 554 20.78 -1.56 50.60
N THR A 555 19.88 -0.64 50.24
CA THR A 555 19.88 0.76 50.71
C THR A 555 19.79 0.85 52.24
N PRO A 556 18.76 0.34 52.94
CA PRO A 556 18.73 0.35 54.40
C PRO A 556 19.84 -0.51 55.02
N ALA A 557 20.37 -1.53 54.32
CA ALA A 557 21.54 -2.27 54.78
C ALA A 557 22.86 -1.48 54.61
N ARG A 558 22.95 -0.57 53.63
CA ARG A 558 24.05 0.37 53.34
C ARG A 558 23.95 1.58 54.26
N ASP A 559 22.75 2.06 54.57
CA ASP A 559 22.49 3.09 55.58
C ASP A 559 22.79 2.56 56.99
N GLU A 560 22.39 1.32 57.31
CA GLU A 560 22.76 0.67 58.57
C GLU A 560 24.26 0.31 58.60
N GLN A 561 24.88 -0.09 57.48
CA GLN A 561 26.34 -0.21 57.39
C GLN A 561 27.04 1.13 57.57
N ALA A 562 26.52 2.23 57.00
CA ALA A 562 27.08 3.57 57.13
C ALA A 562 26.90 4.10 58.57
N ARG A 563 25.76 3.80 59.21
CA ARG A 563 25.51 4.08 60.63
C ARG A 563 26.45 3.29 61.52
N LEU A 564 26.60 1.98 61.30
CA LEU A 564 27.54 1.12 62.00
C LEU A 564 29.01 1.46 61.69
N ALA A 565 29.32 2.00 60.50
CA ALA A 565 30.65 2.46 60.13
C ALA A 565 30.97 3.80 60.80
N ALA A 566 30.01 4.74 60.89
CA ALA A 566 30.16 5.98 61.64
C ALA A 566 30.25 5.72 63.16
N GLU A 567 29.46 4.77 63.68
CA GLU A 567 29.50 4.32 65.08
C GLU A 567 30.84 3.62 65.40
N ARG A 568 31.33 2.74 64.51
CA ARG A 568 32.67 2.16 64.61
C ARG A 568 33.78 3.18 64.42
N GLN A 569 33.62 4.19 63.57
CA GLN A 569 34.61 5.25 63.39
C GLN A 569 34.71 6.09 64.67
N ALA A 570 33.59 6.47 65.27
CA ALA A 570 33.58 7.13 66.58
C ALA A 570 34.19 6.25 67.69
N GLN A 571 34.00 4.93 67.61
CA GLN A 571 34.61 3.96 68.53
C GLN A 571 36.12 3.80 68.28
N ILE A 572 36.57 3.89 67.03
CA ILE A 572 37.99 3.95 66.62
C ILE A 572 38.64 5.26 67.08
N ASP A 573 37.93 6.39 66.99
CA ASP A 573 38.42 7.69 67.45
C ASP A 573 38.49 7.81 68.98
N GLN A 574 37.72 6.98 69.70
CA GLN A 574 37.91 6.73 71.14
C GLN A 574 39.10 5.79 71.41
N LEU A 575 39.25 4.70 70.65
CA LEU A 575 40.36 3.75 70.80
C LEU A 575 41.72 4.36 70.43
N ASN A 576 41.77 5.27 69.45
CA ASN A 576 42.96 6.00 69.03
C ASN A 576 43.56 6.89 70.14
N GLN A 577 42.84 7.13 71.24
CA GLN A 577 43.36 7.83 72.41
C GLN A 577 44.21 6.93 73.33
N ASN A 578 44.24 5.61 73.10
CA ASN A 578 45.04 4.63 73.86
C ASN A 578 45.85 3.69 72.94
N PRO A 579 47.10 4.01 72.57
CA PRO A 579 48.01 3.05 71.95
C PRO A 579 48.67 2.14 73.00
N PRO A 580 49.17 0.93 72.64
CA PRO A 580 49.17 0.31 71.30
C PRO A 580 48.58 -1.12 71.27
N GLU A 581 48.16 -1.58 70.07
CA GLU A 581 48.48 -2.96 69.60
C GLU A 581 48.14 -3.18 68.11
N ASN A 582 47.01 -2.70 67.60
CA ASN A 582 46.37 -3.27 66.39
C ASN A 582 46.62 -2.56 65.04
N LYS A 583 47.89 -2.33 64.65
CA LYS A 583 48.23 -1.69 63.35
C LYS A 583 47.66 -2.41 62.12
N ALA A 584 47.77 -3.74 62.08
CA ALA A 584 47.30 -4.54 60.94
C ALA A 584 45.78 -4.42 60.73
N GLN A 585 45.02 -4.19 61.81
CA GLN A 585 43.56 -4.08 61.75
C GLN A 585 43.10 -2.72 61.23
N THR A 586 43.84 -1.64 61.53
CA THR A 586 43.60 -0.31 60.91
C THR A 586 43.98 -0.26 59.43
N GLU A 587 45.05 -0.95 59.02
CA GLU A 587 45.44 -1.05 57.60
C GLU A 587 44.42 -1.86 56.79
N ALA A 588 43.95 -2.99 57.33
CA ALA A 588 42.89 -3.80 56.71
C ALA A 588 41.55 -3.04 56.60
N LEU A 589 41.19 -2.22 57.59
CA LEU A 589 39.96 -1.43 57.56
C LEU A 589 40.00 -0.34 56.48
N ASN A 590 41.13 0.37 56.35
CA ASN A 590 41.31 1.36 55.29
C ASN A 590 41.25 0.70 53.90
N ALA A 591 41.87 -0.47 53.72
CA ALA A 591 41.78 -1.21 52.45
C ALA A 591 40.34 -1.63 52.09
N ALA A 592 39.52 -2.00 53.09
CA ALA A 592 38.10 -2.28 52.89
C ALA A 592 37.29 -1.01 52.53
N LEU A 593 37.62 0.13 53.15
CA LEU A 593 36.95 1.41 52.89
C LEU A 593 37.23 1.94 51.47
N THR A 594 38.44 1.74 50.94
CA THR A 594 38.79 2.07 49.54
C THR A 594 37.96 1.23 48.58
N LYS A 595 37.89 -0.09 48.78
CA LYS A 595 37.11 -1.01 47.94
C LYS A 595 35.60 -0.73 47.94
N LEU A 596 35.07 -0.22 49.05
CA LEU A 596 33.67 0.21 49.11
C LEU A 596 33.42 1.40 48.17
N LYS A 597 34.31 2.40 48.16
CA LYS A 597 34.23 3.54 47.24
C LYS A 597 34.42 3.16 45.78
N GLU A 598 35.34 2.25 45.49
CA GLU A 598 35.56 1.73 44.14
C GLU A 598 34.28 1.05 43.61
N ALA A 599 33.63 0.22 44.43
CA ALA A 599 32.35 -0.42 44.09
C ALA A 599 31.16 0.56 44.01
N GLU A 600 31.16 1.65 44.77
CA GLU A 600 30.15 2.71 44.65
C GLU A 600 30.28 3.47 43.31
N GLN A 601 31.50 3.83 42.91
CA GLN A 601 31.79 4.47 41.62
C GLN A 601 31.49 3.55 40.43
N GLU A 602 31.77 2.25 40.55
CA GLU A 602 31.45 1.26 39.52
C GLU A 602 29.93 1.11 39.30
N ASN A 603 29.13 1.18 40.38
CA ASN A 603 27.66 1.17 40.26
C ASN A 603 27.09 2.45 39.63
N GLU A 604 27.63 3.63 39.94
CA GLU A 604 27.23 4.89 39.29
C GLU A 604 27.55 4.87 37.79
N LEU A 605 28.70 4.32 37.41
CA LEU A 605 29.10 4.15 36.01
C LEU A 605 28.18 3.17 35.25
N ILE A 606 27.82 2.03 35.85
CA ILE A 606 26.88 1.06 35.26
C ILE A 606 25.48 1.68 35.06
N LEU A 607 25.01 2.52 35.99
CA LEU A 607 23.73 3.23 35.85
C LEU A 607 23.73 4.22 34.68
N LEU A 608 24.82 4.97 34.49
CA LEU A 608 24.99 5.87 33.34
C LEU A 608 25.02 5.10 32.01
N GLN A 609 25.77 3.99 31.94
CA GLN A 609 25.84 3.15 30.75
C GLN A 609 24.48 2.54 30.39
N LEU A 610 23.70 2.11 31.39
CA LEU A 610 22.36 1.56 31.17
C LEU A 610 21.39 2.61 30.58
N HIS A 611 21.44 3.86 31.06
CA HIS A 611 20.61 4.95 30.53
C HIS A 611 20.95 5.24 29.06
N GLN A 612 22.25 5.32 28.74
CA GLN A 612 22.73 5.61 27.39
C GLN A 612 22.33 4.53 26.37
N VAL A 613 22.34 3.25 26.77
CA VAL A 613 21.84 2.14 25.92
C VAL A 613 20.32 2.21 25.71
N GLN A 614 19.55 2.74 26.67
CA GLN A 614 18.11 2.95 26.50
C GLN A 614 17.82 4.08 25.48
N GLU A 615 18.55 5.19 25.55
CA GLU A 615 18.44 6.30 24.58
C GLU A 615 18.79 5.87 23.15
N GLU A 616 19.86 5.09 22.96
CA GLU A 616 20.24 4.54 21.65
C GLU A 616 19.15 3.61 21.08
N LEU A 617 18.55 2.75 21.91
CA LEU A 617 17.48 1.85 21.48
C LEU A 617 16.20 2.59 21.09
N GLU A 618 15.82 3.65 21.82
CA GLU A 618 14.69 4.51 21.42
C GLU A 618 14.98 5.25 20.10
N HIS A 619 16.20 5.74 19.91
CA HIS A 619 16.62 6.38 18.66
C HIS A 619 16.49 5.44 17.45
N TYR A 620 17.06 4.22 17.52
CA TYR A 620 16.94 3.24 16.42
C TYR A 620 15.49 2.82 16.16
N PHE A 621 14.67 2.66 17.19
CA PHE A 621 13.24 2.34 17.04
C PHE A 621 12.48 3.47 16.31
N LEU A 622 12.73 4.72 16.67
CA LEU A 622 12.13 5.89 16.00
C LEU A 622 12.62 6.03 14.55
N GLN A 623 13.91 5.81 14.30
CA GLN A 623 14.49 5.82 12.95
C GLN A 623 13.85 4.75 12.06
N GLN A 624 13.75 3.50 12.54
CA GLN A 624 13.10 2.41 11.81
C GLN A 624 11.62 2.70 11.52
N GLN A 625 10.89 3.27 12.48
CA GLN A 625 9.50 3.69 12.27
C GLN A 625 9.37 4.82 11.22
N ASN A 626 10.33 5.75 11.18
CA ASN A 626 10.35 6.82 10.19
C ASN A 626 10.65 6.28 8.77
N VAL A 627 11.65 5.42 8.62
CA VAL A 627 11.97 4.74 7.34
C VAL A 627 10.77 3.95 6.83
N GLN A 628 10.07 3.20 7.69
CA GLN A 628 8.86 2.46 7.30
C GLN A 628 7.74 3.39 6.79
N LYS A 629 7.51 4.53 7.46
CA LYS A 629 6.53 5.54 7.01
C LYS A 629 6.92 6.15 5.67
N GLN A 630 8.21 6.43 5.46
CA GLN A 630 8.72 6.98 4.20
C GLN A 630 8.57 5.98 3.04
N LEU A 631 8.88 4.70 3.28
CA LEU A 631 8.69 3.62 2.31
C LEU A 631 7.23 3.53 1.87
N THR A 632 6.29 3.38 2.80
CA THR A 632 4.85 3.32 2.47
C THR A 632 4.35 4.59 1.80
N SER A 633 4.83 5.77 2.21
CA SER A 633 4.52 7.04 1.54
C SER A 633 5.05 7.13 0.10
N ALA A 634 6.18 6.47 -0.19
CA ALA A 634 6.77 6.38 -1.53
C ALA A 634 6.03 5.34 -2.38
N GLU A 635 5.67 4.18 -1.82
CA GLU A 635 4.84 3.16 -2.46
C GLU A 635 3.47 3.73 -2.86
N GLU A 636 2.77 4.42 -1.96
CA GLU A 636 1.52 5.12 -2.25
C GLU A 636 1.66 6.22 -3.32
N ARG A 637 2.82 6.89 -3.39
CA ARG A 637 3.11 7.89 -4.43
C ARG A 637 3.32 7.21 -5.77
N TRP A 638 4.08 6.12 -5.80
CA TRP A 638 4.36 5.32 -6.99
C TRP A 638 3.09 4.67 -7.57
N GLN A 639 2.25 4.09 -6.71
CA GLN A 639 0.93 3.55 -7.10
C GLN A 639 0.04 4.64 -7.72
N ARG A 640 0.02 5.86 -7.14
CA ARG A 640 -0.70 7.00 -7.73
C ARG A 640 -0.09 7.47 -9.06
N THR A 641 1.22 7.38 -9.24
CA THR A 641 1.87 7.67 -10.53
C THR A 641 1.47 6.66 -11.61
N ILE A 642 1.47 5.36 -11.29
CA ILE A 642 1.01 4.29 -12.20
C ILE A 642 -0.48 4.44 -12.53
N GLN A 643 -1.32 4.77 -11.54
CA GLN A 643 -2.75 5.01 -11.77
C GLN A 643 -3.02 6.24 -12.66
N ARG A 644 -2.21 7.30 -12.55
CA ARG A 644 -2.31 8.49 -13.39
C ARG A 644 -1.76 8.28 -14.79
N ASN A 645 -0.74 7.45 -14.93
CA ASN A 645 -0.06 7.14 -16.19
C ASN A 645 -0.11 5.62 -16.47
N PRO A 646 -1.26 5.05 -16.90
CA PRO A 646 -1.38 3.61 -17.17
C PRO A 646 -0.43 3.09 -18.27
N ASP A 647 0.05 3.99 -19.13
CA ASP A 647 1.01 3.73 -20.20
C ASP A 647 2.49 3.79 -19.74
N PHE A 648 2.74 4.13 -18.47
CA PHE A 648 4.08 4.16 -17.91
C PHE A 648 4.66 2.74 -17.78
N CYS A 649 5.92 2.59 -18.19
CA CYS A 649 6.68 1.36 -18.03
C CYS A 649 8.13 1.69 -17.69
N ASP A 650 8.70 0.86 -16.83
CA ASP A 650 10.08 0.95 -16.33
C ASP A 650 10.82 -0.35 -16.66
N PHE A 651 12.12 -0.28 -16.94
CA PHE A 651 12.94 -1.43 -17.30
C PHE A 651 14.44 -1.13 -17.14
N GLU A 652 15.22 -2.13 -16.73
CA GLU A 652 16.67 -2.00 -16.60
C GLU A 652 17.38 -2.08 -17.95
N SER A 653 17.00 -3.04 -18.80
CA SER A 653 17.66 -3.25 -20.10
C SER A 653 16.78 -3.98 -21.12
N ILE A 654 17.13 -3.80 -22.39
CA ILE A 654 16.53 -4.46 -23.56
C ILE A 654 17.67 -5.04 -24.40
N GLU A 655 17.71 -6.36 -24.53
CA GLU A 655 18.69 -7.12 -25.30
C GLU A 655 18.02 -7.75 -26.54
N VAL A 656 18.67 -7.64 -27.71
CA VAL A 656 18.31 -8.41 -28.90
C VAL A 656 19.23 -9.62 -28.97
N LEU A 657 18.66 -10.82 -28.89
CA LEU A 657 19.42 -12.07 -28.92
C LEU A 657 19.65 -12.53 -30.37
N ALA A 658 20.78 -13.19 -30.61
CA ALA A 658 21.10 -13.76 -31.92
C ALA A 658 20.14 -14.92 -32.24
N ALA A 659 19.73 -15.02 -33.51
CA ALA A 659 18.86 -16.10 -33.97
C ALA A 659 19.63 -17.43 -34.04
N GLU A 660 19.00 -18.51 -33.57
CA GLU A 660 19.44 -19.87 -33.87
C GLU A 660 19.16 -20.21 -35.34
N SER A 661 19.94 -21.11 -35.93
CA SER A 661 20.07 -21.29 -37.39
C SER A 661 18.83 -21.82 -38.14
N SER A 662 17.70 -21.98 -37.45
CA SER A 662 16.39 -22.31 -38.00
C SER A 662 15.38 -21.14 -38.00
N GLU A 663 15.64 -20.05 -37.27
CA GLU A 663 14.64 -19.01 -36.95
C GLU A 663 14.76 -17.72 -37.79
N SER A 664 15.17 -17.81 -39.06
CA SER A 664 15.63 -16.67 -39.89
C SER A 664 14.65 -15.50 -40.15
N MET A 665 13.42 -15.55 -39.62
CA MET A 665 12.38 -14.51 -39.74
C MET A 665 11.83 -14.04 -38.38
N ALA A 666 12.44 -14.44 -37.26
CA ALA A 666 12.04 -14.04 -35.90
C ALA A 666 13.16 -13.24 -35.21
N THR A 667 12.82 -12.11 -34.61
CA THR A 667 13.74 -11.41 -33.68
C THR A 667 13.46 -11.88 -32.26
N ARG A 668 14.48 -12.35 -31.53
CA ARG A 668 14.36 -12.76 -30.13
C ARG A 668 14.79 -11.60 -29.21
N TRP A 669 13.97 -11.32 -28.20
CA TRP A 669 14.12 -10.22 -27.25
C TRP A 669 14.24 -10.75 -25.84
N ARG A 670 15.04 -10.08 -25.02
CA ARG A 670 15.10 -10.26 -23.57
C ARG A 670 15.03 -8.89 -22.89
N LEU A 671 14.10 -8.73 -21.96
CA LEU A 671 13.94 -7.53 -21.14
C LEU A 671 14.21 -7.89 -19.68
N LYS A 672 14.90 -7.02 -18.93
CA LYS A 672 15.22 -7.23 -17.51
C LYS A 672 14.54 -6.19 -16.62
N ASN A 673 14.05 -6.66 -15.48
CA ASN A 673 13.32 -5.88 -14.47
C ASN A 673 12.24 -4.97 -15.08
N LEU A 674 11.46 -5.50 -16.04
CA LEU A 674 10.37 -4.77 -16.67
C LEU A 674 9.18 -4.66 -15.72
N ASN A 675 8.79 -3.44 -15.36
CA ASN A 675 7.55 -3.14 -14.66
C ASN A 675 6.55 -2.53 -15.64
N ALA A 676 5.48 -3.27 -15.96
CA ALA A 676 4.47 -2.89 -16.94
C ALA A 676 3.11 -3.50 -16.57
N ALA A 677 2.00 -2.82 -16.90
CA ALA A 677 0.64 -3.29 -16.66
C ALA A 677 0.36 -3.75 -15.20
N GLY A 678 1.02 -3.14 -14.21
CA GLY A 678 0.92 -3.53 -12.80
C GLY A 678 1.51 -4.92 -12.48
N ARG A 679 2.52 -5.36 -13.25
CA ARG A 679 3.30 -6.58 -13.01
C ARG A 679 4.80 -6.29 -13.18
N SER A 680 5.61 -6.82 -12.26
CA SER A 680 7.06 -6.86 -12.41
C SER A 680 7.49 -8.19 -13.05
N HIS A 681 8.41 -8.10 -14.01
CA HIS A 681 9.00 -9.21 -14.74
C HIS A 681 10.53 -9.11 -14.63
N PRO A 682 11.17 -9.85 -13.70
CA PRO A 682 12.62 -9.79 -13.49
C PRO A 682 13.42 -10.14 -14.75
N GLU A 683 12.94 -11.12 -15.52
CA GLU A 683 13.40 -11.41 -16.87
C GLU A 683 12.20 -11.82 -17.74
N LEU A 684 12.11 -11.28 -18.95
CA LEU A 684 11.04 -11.55 -19.91
C LEU A 684 11.64 -11.78 -21.30
N GLU A 685 11.54 -13.03 -21.78
CA GLU A 685 11.93 -13.39 -23.14
C GLU A 685 10.72 -13.61 -24.06
N PHE A 686 10.83 -13.15 -25.30
CA PHE A 686 9.84 -13.40 -26.35
C PHE A 686 10.47 -13.27 -27.75
N ARG A 687 9.74 -13.71 -28.79
CA ARG A 687 10.08 -13.43 -30.19
C ARG A 687 9.06 -12.46 -30.80
N THR A 688 9.50 -11.64 -31.75
CA THR A 688 8.63 -10.89 -32.66
C THR A 688 8.81 -11.40 -34.08
N ILE A 689 7.70 -11.72 -34.74
CA ILE A 689 7.62 -12.16 -36.14
C ILE A 689 6.88 -11.13 -36.99
N ILE A 690 7.06 -11.18 -38.31
CA ILE A 690 6.35 -10.29 -39.25
C ILE A 690 5.70 -11.14 -40.35
N GLU A 691 4.38 -11.10 -40.48
CA GLU A 691 3.65 -11.67 -41.61
C GLU A 691 2.79 -10.59 -42.28
N HIS A 692 2.70 -10.60 -43.61
CA HIS A 692 1.91 -9.61 -44.38
C HIS A 692 2.23 -8.14 -44.04
N GLY A 693 3.43 -7.88 -43.50
CA GLY A 693 3.87 -6.56 -43.05
C GLY A 693 3.23 -6.06 -41.75
N ILE A 694 2.66 -6.96 -40.93
CA ILE A 694 2.18 -6.71 -39.55
C ILE A 694 3.10 -7.50 -38.60
N ALA A 695 3.56 -6.88 -37.51
CA ALA A 695 4.31 -7.59 -36.48
C ALA A 695 3.39 -8.33 -35.51
N GLY A 696 3.89 -9.37 -34.87
CA GLY A 696 3.19 -10.08 -33.79
C GLY A 696 4.16 -10.73 -32.83
N PHE A 697 3.69 -11.01 -31.62
CA PHE A 697 4.49 -11.59 -30.55
C PHE A 697 4.37 -13.11 -30.55
N VAL A 698 5.44 -13.80 -30.17
CA VAL A 698 5.43 -15.23 -29.83
C VAL A 698 6.02 -15.37 -28.43
N LEU A 699 5.16 -15.74 -27.48
CA LEU A 699 5.51 -15.98 -26.09
C LEU A 699 5.68 -17.49 -25.90
N SER A 700 6.70 -17.91 -25.16
CA SER A 700 6.91 -19.32 -24.81
C SER A 700 6.81 -19.50 -23.30
N ARG A 701 6.43 -20.70 -22.84
CA ARG A 701 6.39 -21.09 -21.42
C ARG A 701 6.98 -22.49 -21.23
N GLU A 702 7.52 -22.75 -20.05
CA GLU A 702 7.90 -24.12 -19.68
C GLU A 702 6.66 -24.96 -19.33
N PRO A 703 6.63 -26.27 -19.66
CA PRO A 703 5.51 -27.15 -19.34
C PRO A 703 5.16 -27.14 -17.85
N GLY A 704 3.92 -26.83 -17.52
CA GLY A 704 3.43 -26.76 -16.13
C GLY A 704 3.63 -25.41 -15.44
N THR A 705 4.31 -24.44 -16.07
CA THR A 705 4.39 -23.06 -15.55
C THR A 705 3.22 -22.20 -16.06
N THR A 706 2.92 -21.10 -15.35
CA THR A 706 2.00 -20.05 -15.84
C THR A 706 2.54 -19.32 -17.06
N GLY A 707 3.87 -19.30 -17.24
CA GLY A 707 4.55 -18.55 -18.28
C GLY A 707 4.61 -17.04 -18.00
N PRO A 708 4.91 -16.21 -19.02
CA PRO A 708 4.96 -14.76 -18.87
C PRO A 708 3.58 -14.13 -18.64
N LEU A 709 2.51 -14.75 -19.15
CA LEU A 709 1.14 -14.25 -19.01
C LEU A 709 0.54 -14.57 -17.63
N SER A 710 -0.42 -13.76 -17.19
CA SER A 710 -1.26 -14.04 -16.02
C SER A 710 -2.27 -15.16 -16.32
N ARG A 711 -2.81 -15.18 -17.54
CA ARG A 711 -3.72 -16.22 -18.04
C ARG A 711 -3.32 -16.64 -19.46
N TRP A 712 -2.87 -17.90 -19.60
CA TRP A 712 -2.63 -18.49 -20.91
C TRP A 712 -3.97 -18.77 -21.64
N PRO A 713 -4.12 -18.42 -22.93
CA PRO A 713 -5.35 -18.67 -23.68
C PRO A 713 -5.79 -20.13 -23.68
N SER A 714 -7.07 -20.34 -23.36
CA SER A 714 -7.70 -21.67 -23.23
C SER A 714 -7.70 -22.43 -24.55
N SER A 715 -7.80 -21.69 -25.67
CA SER A 715 -7.69 -22.18 -27.04
C SER A 715 -6.29 -22.70 -27.41
N ALA A 716 -5.28 -22.40 -26.59
CA ALA A 716 -3.88 -22.78 -26.76
C ALA A 716 -3.33 -23.52 -25.51
N ALA A 717 -4.22 -24.14 -24.71
CA ALA A 717 -3.87 -24.77 -23.43
C ALA A 717 -2.81 -25.89 -23.56
N ASP A 718 -2.81 -26.63 -24.67
CA ASP A 718 -1.84 -27.69 -24.98
C ASP A 718 -0.56 -27.17 -25.68
N GLN A 719 -0.45 -25.86 -25.91
CA GLN A 719 0.67 -25.24 -26.63
C GLN A 719 1.66 -24.60 -25.66
N ASN A 720 2.95 -24.89 -25.82
CA ASN A 720 4.03 -24.25 -25.07
C ASN A 720 4.44 -22.90 -25.68
N GLU A 721 4.07 -22.64 -26.94
CA GLU A 721 4.29 -21.38 -27.64
C GLU A 721 2.95 -20.76 -28.05
N LEU A 722 2.76 -19.48 -27.74
CA LEU A 722 1.55 -18.72 -28.02
C LEU A 722 1.85 -17.62 -29.03
N MET A 723 1.26 -17.75 -30.21
CA MET A 723 1.41 -16.78 -31.29
C MET A 723 0.27 -15.76 -31.27
N LEU A 724 0.63 -14.48 -31.13
CA LEU A 724 -0.23 -13.33 -30.92
C LEU A 724 -0.02 -12.33 -32.07
N LEU A 725 -0.66 -12.63 -33.20
CA LEU A 725 -0.48 -11.95 -34.48
C LEU A 725 -1.85 -11.85 -35.19
N PRO A 726 -2.42 -10.65 -35.39
CA PRO A 726 -3.70 -10.45 -36.06
C PRO A 726 -3.57 -10.50 -37.61
N ALA A 727 -2.79 -11.46 -38.11
CA ALA A 727 -2.56 -11.76 -39.52
C ALA A 727 -2.39 -13.28 -39.69
N GLY A 728 -2.53 -13.79 -40.91
CA GLY A 728 -2.32 -15.22 -41.18
C GLY A 728 -3.03 -15.75 -42.42
N THR A 729 -3.00 -17.07 -42.56
CA THR A 729 -3.74 -17.81 -43.60
C THR A 729 -5.16 -18.11 -43.12
N ARG A 730 -6.05 -18.52 -44.03
CA ARG A 730 -7.44 -18.90 -43.69
C ARG A 730 -7.56 -20.02 -42.63
N THR A 731 -6.52 -20.82 -42.42
CA THR A 731 -6.52 -21.93 -41.45
C THR A 731 -6.02 -21.53 -40.07
N ASN A 732 -5.04 -20.62 -39.95
CA ASN A 732 -4.48 -20.22 -38.65
C ASN A 732 -5.03 -18.88 -38.11
N PHE A 733 -5.57 -18.02 -38.96
CA PHE A 733 -6.10 -16.71 -38.57
C PHE A 733 -7.21 -16.77 -37.50
N PRO A 734 -8.24 -17.65 -37.59
CA PRO A 734 -9.29 -17.72 -36.56
C PRO A 734 -8.72 -18.05 -35.17
N GLN A 735 -7.80 -19.02 -35.09
CA GLN A 735 -7.13 -19.41 -33.86
C GLN A 735 -6.28 -18.27 -33.27
N ARG A 736 -5.55 -17.53 -34.12
CA ARG A 736 -4.74 -16.37 -33.68
C ARG A 736 -5.63 -15.23 -33.13
N ILE A 737 -6.82 -15.03 -33.68
CA ILE A 737 -7.79 -14.06 -33.17
C ILE A 737 -8.43 -14.54 -31.86
N GLU A 738 -8.82 -15.81 -31.72
CA GLU A 738 -9.32 -16.35 -30.45
C GLU A 738 -8.26 -16.29 -29.34
N ASN A 739 -6.99 -16.56 -29.66
CA ASN A 739 -5.87 -16.37 -28.71
C ASN A 739 -5.80 -14.91 -28.21
N LEU A 740 -5.89 -13.92 -29.10
CA LEU A 740 -5.91 -12.49 -28.75
C LEU A 740 -7.19 -12.08 -27.99
N LEU A 741 -8.32 -12.73 -28.26
CA LEU A 741 -9.57 -12.52 -27.53
C LEU A 741 -9.49 -13.08 -26.11
N ASP A 742 -8.88 -14.24 -25.87
CA ASP A 742 -8.88 -14.88 -24.54
C ASP A 742 -7.80 -14.36 -23.56
N LEU A 743 -6.93 -13.43 -23.99
CA LEU A 743 -5.99 -12.74 -23.09
C LEU A 743 -6.68 -12.01 -21.93
N GLY A 744 -6.05 -12.05 -20.76
CA GLY A 744 -6.43 -11.26 -19.59
C GLY A 744 -6.24 -9.76 -19.79
N THR A 745 -6.63 -8.97 -18.78
CA THR A 745 -6.60 -7.50 -18.84
C THR A 745 -5.15 -7.01 -18.79
N ARG A 746 -4.38 -7.41 -17.77
CA ARG A 746 -2.96 -7.03 -17.66
C ARG A 746 -2.11 -7.60 -18.80
N ASP A 747 -2.49 -8.77 -19.31
CA ASP A 747 -1.80 -9.41 -20.44
C ASP A 747 -2.05 -8.68 -21.78
N TRP A 748 -3.24 -8.13 -21.98
CA TRP A 748 -3.54 -7.25 -23.11
C TRP A 748 -2.75 -5.94 -23.01
N ASP A 749 -2.72 -5.32 -21.83
CA ASP A 749 -1.96 -4.09 -21.58
C ASP A 749 -0.45 -4.29 -21.74
N LEU A 750 0.08 -5.44 -21.32
CA LEU A 750 1.48 -5.81 -21.52
C LEU A 750 1.84 -5.84 -23.01
N LEU A 751 1.00 -6.40 -23.88
CA LEU A 751 1.24 -6.41 -25.33
C LEU A 751 1.15 -5.02 -25.97
N GLN A 752 0.20 -4.18 -25.54
CA GLN A 752 0.11 -2.79 -26.00
C GLN A 752 1.38 -2.00 -25.59
N THR A 753 1.81 -2.18 -24.34
CA THR A 753 3.00 -1.56 -23.77
C THR A 753 4.27 -2.03 -24.48
N LEU A 754 4.47 -3.34 -24.67
CA LEU A 754 5.60 -3.89 -25.42
C LEU A 754 5.62 -3.40 -26.86
N ALA A 755 4.47 -3.34 -27.55
CA ALA A 755 4.41 -2.82 -28.92
C ALA A 755 4.82 -1.34 -29.00
N ARG A 756 4.38 -0.51 -28.03
CA ARG A 756 4.74 0.90 -27.93
C ARG A 756 6.22 1.10 -27.57
N LEU A 757 6.72 0.35 -26.58
CA LEU A 757 8.10 0.37 -26.10
C LEU A 757 9.08 -0.01 -27.21
N LEU A 758 8.85 -1.14 -27.89
CA LEU A 758 9.71 -1.58 -28.99
C LEU A 758 9.66 -0.61 -30.18
N ALA A 759 8.48 -0.11 -30.57
CA ALA A 759 8.36 0.89 -31.64
C ALA A 759 9.08 2.21 -31.30
N ASN A 760 9.10 2.61 -30.02
CA ASN A 760 9.86 3.76 -29.54
C ASN A 760 11.37 3.52 -29.54
N VAL A 761 11.86 2.40 -29.02
CA VAL A 761 13.30 2.06 -29.00
C VAL A 761 13.86 1.94 -30.43
N LEU A 762 13.07 1.39 -31.36
CA LEU A 762 13.39 1.32 -32.79
C LEU A 762 13.30 2.68 -33.53
N LYS A 763 13.06 3.80 -32.83
CA LYS A 763 13.37 5.14 -33.36
C LYS A 763 14.86 5.42 -33.33
N THR A 764 15.58 4.89 -32.34
CA THR A 764 17.01 5.17 -32.10
C THR A 764 17.80 3.85 -31.98
N PRO A 765 17.83 3.01 -33.05
CA PRO A 765 18.34 1.64 -32.97
C PRO A 765 19.84 1.54 -32.62
N ALA A 766 20.61 2.63 -32.73
CA ALA A 766 22.02 2.68 -32.32
C ALA A 766 22.25 2.45 -30.81
N ALA A 767 21.21 2.53 -29.98
CA ALA A 767 21.26 2.17 -28.56
C ALA A 767 21.18 0.65 -28.31
N LEU A 768 20.71 -0.15 -29.29
CA LEU A 768 20.61 -1.60 -29.18
C LEU A 768 21.86 -2.30 -29.73
N LYS A 769 22.29 -3.37 -29.05
CA LYS A 769 23.28 -4.32 -29.59
C LYS A 769 22.56 -5.28 -30.54
N THR A 770 22.47 -4.95 -31.82
CA THR A 770 21.69 -5.71 -32.81
C THR A 770 22.54 -6.67 -33.65
N PRO A 771 22.06 -7.88 -33.98
CA PRO A 771 22.66 -8.74 -35.00
C PRO A 771 22.74 -8.08 -36.39
N ALA A 772 23.67 -8.53 -37.24
CA ALA A 772 23.93 -7.92 -38.55
C ALA A 772 22.73 -7.95 -39.52
N ASP A 773 21.91 -9.00 -39.46
CA ASP A 773 20.73 -9.18 -40.33
C ASP A 773 19.47 -8.47 -39.80
N PHE A 774 19.57 -7.72 -38.70
CA PHE A 774 18.42 -7.09 -38.05
C PHE A 774 17.87 -5.90 -38.86
N GLN A 775 16.54 -5.89 -39.10
CA GLN A 775 15.86 -4.86 -39.88
C GLN A 775 14.95 -3.97 -39.00
N PRO A 776 15.50 -3.01 -38.24
CA PRO A 776 14.76 -2.23 -37.25
C PRO A 776 13.58 -1.47 -37.85
N ALA A 777 13.75 -0.89 -39.04
CA ALA A 777 12.70 -0.14 -39.72
C ALA A 777 11.51 -1.01 -40.16
N LEU A 778 11.76 -2.25 -40.61
CA LEU A 778 10.70 -3.18 -41.01
C LEU A 778 9.89 -3.62 -39.79
N LEU A 779 10.56 -3.97 -38.70
CA LEU A 779 9.92 -4.39 -37.45
C LEU A 779 9.14 -3.25 -36.80
N ARG A 780 9.68 -2.03 -36.75
CA ARG A 780 8.96 -0.84 -36.27
C ARG A 780 7.69 -0.59 -37.09
N ASN A 781 7.78 -0.61 -38.42
CA ASN A 781 6.60 -0.44 -39.29
C ASN A 781 5.55 -1.56 -39.08
N GLY A 782 5.98 -2.79 -38.77
CA GLY A 782 5.08 -3.88 -38.39
C GLY A 782 4.41 -3.67 -37.03
N LEU A 783 5.13 -3.13 -36.04
CA LEU A 783 4.64 -2.84 -34.69
C LEU A 783 3.69 -1.64 -34.66
N ASP A 784 4.00 -0.56 -35.39
CA ASP A 784 3.10 0.60 -35.50
C ASP A 784 1.78 0.23 -36.20
N LYS A 785 1.79 -0.71 -37.15
CA LYS A 785 0.56 -1.32 -37.69
C LYS A 785 -0.17 -2.22 -36.68
N LEU A 786 0.55 -3.01 -35.88
CA LEU A 786 -0.05 -3.82 -34.81
C LEU A 786 -0.81 -2.92 -33.82
N ARG A 787 -0.22 -1.79 -33.45
CA ARG A 787 -0.84 -0.76 -32.59
C ARG A 787 -2.12 -0.19 -33.23
N GLN A 788 -2.09 0.19 -34.51
CA GLN A 788 -3.29 0.64 -35.25
C GLN A 788 -4.40 -0.42 -35.36
N ILE A 789 -4.06 -1.72 -35.25
CA ILE A 789 -5.04 -2.82 -35.18
C ILE A 789 -5.59 -2.97 -33.75
N PHE A 790 -4.76 -2.82 -32.72
CA PHE A 790 -5.19 -2.83 -31.31
C PHE A 790 -6.09 -1.63 -30.98
N GLU A 791 -5.76 -0.43 -31.47
CA GLU A 791 -6.58 0.80 -31.37
C GLU A 791 -7.97 0.65 -32.02
N LYS A 792 -8.13 -0.30 -32.96
CA LYS A 792 -9.38 -0.59 -33.68
C LYS A 792 -9.96 -1.97 -33.32
N PHE A 793 -9.45 -2.60 -32.27
CA PHE A 793 -9.88 -3.93 -31.85
C PHE A 793 -11.26 -3.85 -31.17
N PRO A 794 -12.20 -4.77 -31.41
CA PRO A 794 -13.53 -4.68 -30.84
C PRO A 794 -13.51 -4.71 -29.31
N ALA A 795 -14.32 -3.86 -28.68
CA ALA A 795 -14.50 -3.81 -27.23
C ALA A 795 -14.82 -5.21 -26.68
N THR A 796 -13.86 -5.77 -25.95
CA THR A 796 -13.83 -7.17 -25.55
C THR A 796 -13.80 -7.23 -24.03
N LEU A 797 -14.69 -8.02 -23.42
CA LEU A 797 -14.65 -8.26 -21.97
C LEU A 797 -13.45 -9.15 -21.64
N ARG A 798 -12.54 -8.61 -20.82
CA ARG A 798 -11.28 -9.23 -20.34
C ARG A 798 -11.27 -9.27 -18.81
N TYR A 799 -10.54 -10.23 -18.26
CA TYR A 799 -10.31 -10.41 -16.82
C TYR A 799 -9.05 -11.23 -16.63
N ASP A 800 -8.33 -11.04 -15.51
CA ASP A 800 -7.11 -11.82 -15.24
C ASP A 800 -7.47 -13.16 -14.59
N SER A 801 -8.32 -13.14 -13.57
CA SER A 801 -8.73 -14.32 -12.79
C SER A 801 -10.25 -14.36 -12.54
N VAL A 802 -10.76 -15.54 -12.22
CA VAL A 802 -12.13 -15.76 -11.75
C VAL A 802 -12.14 -16.82 -10.67
N SER A 803 -12.83 -16.55 -9.57
CA SER A 803 -12.93 -17.42 -8.39
C SER A 803 -14.39 -17.61 -7.94
N LEU A 804 -14.65 -18.73 -7.26
CA LEU A 804 -15.97 -19.05 -6.72
C LEU A 804 -16.04 -18.58 -5.26
N LYS A 805 -16.79 -17.51 -5.00
CA LYS A 805 -16.99 -16.97 -3.63
C LYS A 805 -17.92 -17.85 -2.81
N ARG A 806 -18.98 -18.39 -3.42
CA ARG A 806 -19.97 -19.27 -2.78
C ARG A 806 -20.77 -20.07 -3.81
N GLU A 807 -20.97 -21.35 -3.56
CA GLU A 807 -22.05 -22.14 -4.16
C GLU A 807 -23.21 -22.26 -3.15
N GLN A 808 -24.44 -22.01 -3.60
CA GLN A 808 -25.64 -22.32 -2.82
C GLN A 808 -26.59 -23.23 -3.59
N VAL A 809 -27.12 -24.24 -2.90
CA VAL A 809 -28.07 -25.20 -3.42
C VAL A 809 -29.24 -25.32 -2.44
N ASN A 810 -30.39 -24.77 -2.83
CA ASN A 810 -31.68 -24.89 -2.14
C ASN A 810 -32.59 -25.85 -2.96
N PRO A 811 -33.73 -26.31 -2.41
CA PRO A 811 -34.63 -27.25 -3.12
C PRO A 811 -35.24 -26.73 -4.43
N ASP A 812 -35.34 -25.41 -4.58
CA ASP A 812 -36.04 -24.68 -5.64
C ASP A 812 -35.14 -23.70 -6.43
N TYR A 813 -33.98 -23.34 -5.85
CA TYR A 813 -33.06 -22.29 -6.29
C TYR A 813 -31.59 -22.70 -6.10
N GLU A 814 -30.76 -22.49 -7.12
CA GLU A 814 -29.31 -22.76 -7.07
C GLU A 814 -28.53 -21.54 -7.60
N HIS A 815 -27.37 -21.22 -7.02
CA HIS A 815 -26.49 -20.17 -7.56
C HIS A 815 -25.00 -20.43 -7.36
N LEU A 816 -24.21 -19.91 -8.31
CA LEU A 816 -22.77 -19.70 -8.21
C LEU A 816 -22.51 -18.19 -8.07
N TRP A 817 -21.94 -17.78 -6.94
CA TRP A 817 -21.48 -16.41 -6.72
C TRP A 817 -20.02 -16.33 -7.18
N LEU A 818 -19.80 -15.61 -8.28
CA LEU A 818 -18.50 -15.50 -8.95
C LEU A 818 -17.87 -14.15 -8.62
N ARG A 819 -16.56 -14.18 -8.36
CA ARG A 819 -15.69 -13.02 -8.21
C ARG A 819 -14.71 -13.00 -9.37
N VAL A 820 -14.53 -11.84 -9.99
CA VAL A 820 -13.68 -11.65 -11.19
C VAL A 820 -12.69 -10.53 -10.90
N GLU A 821 -11.41 -10.77 -11.19
CA GLU A 821 -10.31 -9.85 -10.87
C GLU A 821 -9.83 -9.10 -12.13
N ASN A 822 -9.60 -7.79 -11.97
CA ASN A 822 -9.23 -6.84 -13.01
C ASN A 822 -10.14 -6.95 -14.26
N LEU A 823 -11.45 -6.98 -14.06
CA LEU A 823 -12.43 -6.99 -15.15
C LEU A 823 -12.30 -5.68 -15.96
N ALA A 824 -12.30 -5.77 -17.29
CA ALA A 824 -12.26 -4.61 -18.18
C ALA A 824 -13.20 -4.77 -19.37
N PHE A 825 -13.83 -3.66 -19.79
CA PHE A 825 -14.67 -3.60 -20.98
C PHE A 825 -14.68 -2.19 -21.57
N GLY A 826 -14.12 -2.04 -22.78
CA GLY A 826 -13.76 -0.72 -23.32
C GLY A 826 -12.76 -0.04 -22.38
N ASP A 827 -12.97 1.24 -22.12
CA ASP A 827 -12.13 2.03 -21.20
C ASP A 827 -12.45 1.78 -19.72
N LYS A 828 -13.59 1.15 -19.40
CA LYS A 828 -13.99 0.86 -18.01
C LYS A 828 -13.21 -0.33 -17.44
N ARG A 829 -12.78 -0.20 -16.19
CA ARG A 829 -11.99 -1.19 -15.44
C ARG A 829 -12.48 -1.30 -14.00
N TRP A 830 -12.54 -2.53 -13.49
CA TRP A 830 -12.95 -2.84 -12.11
C TRP A 830 -11.93 -3.81 -11.50
N PRO A 831 -11.19 -3.42 -10.43
CA PRO A 831 -10.19 -4.28 -9.80
C PRO A 831 -10.78 -5.59 -9.27
N GLU A 832 -12.00 -5.51 -8.74
CA GLU A 832 -12.85 -6.63 -8.35
C GLU A 832 -14.27 -6.39 -8.89
N PHE A 833 -14.92 -7.43 -9.41
CA PHE A 833 -16.33 -7.43 -9.80
C PHE A 833 -16.97 -8.73 -9.36
N GLU A 834 -18.16 -8.67 -8.76
CA GLU A 834 -18.90 -9.87 -8.35
C GLU A 834 -20.33 -9.87 -8.87
N PHE A 835 -20.76 -11.04 -9.33
CA PHE A 835 -22.13 -11.31 -9.77
C PHE A 835 -22.53 -12.75 -9.45
N ARG A 836 -23.82 -13.08 -9.52
CA ARG A 836 -24.30 -14.45 -9.35
C ARG A 836 -24.92 -14.97 -10.64
N LEU A 837 -24.49 -16.16 -11.04
CA LEU A 837 -25.17 -16.98 -12.04
C LEU A 837 -26.10 -17.92 -11.28
N SER A 838 -27.41 -17.75 -11.43
CA SER A 838 -28.40 -18.52 -10.66
C SER A 838 -29.48 -19.16 -11.53
N CYS A 839 -30.22 -20.11 -10.97
CA CYS A 839 -31.28 -20.82 -11.66
C CYS A 839 -32.42 -21.20 -10.70
N ALA A 840 -33.67 -21.02 -11.14
CA ALA A 840 -34.88 -21.37 -10.40
C ALA A 840 -35.69 -22.50 -11.09
N ASN A 841 -36.69 -23.04 -10.38
CA ASN A 841 -37.44 -24.26 -10.74
C ASN A 841 -36.54 -25.51 -10.76
N VAL A 842 -35.58 -25.56 -9.83
CA VAL A 842 -34.73 -26.73 -9.56
C VAL A 842 -35.56 -27.85 -8.94
N ARG A 843 -35.13 -29.12 -9.10
CA ARG A 843 -35.71 -30.28 -8.43
C ARG A 843 -34.63 -31.29 -8.01
N PRO A 844 -34.93 -32.24 -7.10
CA PRO A 844 -34.08 -33.40 -6.87
C PRO A 844 -33.76 -34.11 -8.20
N ASN A 845 -32.46 -34.30 -8.47
CA ASN A 845 -31.92 -34.84 -9.73
C ASN A 845 -32.39 -34.16 -11.04
N ARG A 846 -32.81 -32.89 -11.01
CA ARG A 846 -33.05 -32.10 -12.23
C ARG A 846 -32.62 -30.65 -12.05
N PHE A 847 -31.73 -30.19 -12.92
CA PHE A 847 -31.31 -28.79 -12.98
C PHE A 847 -32.48 -27.86 -13.35
N GLY A 848 -32.40 -26.59 -12.97
CA GLY A 848 -33.47 -25.62 -13.16
C GLY A 848 -33.69 -25.21 -14.62
N THR A 849 -34.78 -24.48 -14.87
CA THR A 849 -35.20 -24.05 -16.22
C THR A 849 -35.38 -22.54 -16.37
N HIS A 850 -35.10 -21.77 -15.31
CA HIS A 850 -35.22 -20.32 -15.28
C HIS A 850 -33.87 -19.71 -14.86
N PRO A 851 -32.92 -19.56 -15.81
CA PRO A 851 -31.63 -18.93 -15.56
C PRO A 851 -31.80 -17.46 -15.19
N LYS A 852 -30.88 -16.94 -14.38
CA LYS A 852 -30.84 -15.54 -13.99
C LYS A 852 -29.39 -15.07 -13.88
N LEU A 853 -29.19 -13.78 -14.11
CA LEU A 853 -27.97 -13.07 -13.75
C LEU A 853 -28.32 -11.99 -12.73
N GLU A 854 -27.64 -12.04 -11.59
CA GLU A 854 -27.91 -11.18 -10.43
C GLU A 854 -26.69 -10.34 -10.10
N PHE A 855 -26.91 -9.03 -9.97
CA PHE A 855 -25.89 -8.01 -9.81
C PHE A 855 -26.15 -7.21 -8.52
N PRO A 856 -25.53 -7.62 -7.38
CA PRO A 856 -25.70 -6.96 -6.08
C PRO A 856 -25.20 -5.51 -6.10
N GLU A 857 -25.87 -4.63 -5.36
CA GLU A 857 -25.56 -3.19 -5.35
C GLU A 857 -24.09 -2.89 -5.05
N GLU A 858 -23.57 -3.39 -3.90
CA GLU A 858 -22.20 -3.15 -3.43
C GLU A 858 -21.11 -3.53 -4.45
N SER A 859 -21.33 -4.58 -5.23
CA SER A 859 -20.32 -5.15 -6.14
C SER A 859 -20.48 -4.73 -7.60
N SER A 860 -21.67 -4.25 -7.98
CA SER A 860 -22.06 -4.08 -9.39
C SER A 860 -22.51 -2.67 -9.76
N GLN A 861 -22.92 -1.82 -8.81
CA GLN A 861 -23.51 -0.51 -9.14
C GLN A 861 -22.56 0.36 -9.98
N ALA A 862 -21.26 0.34 -9.70
CA ALA A 862 -20.23 1.07 -10.44
C ALA A 862 -19.87 0.48 -11.83
N ALA A 863 -20.51 -0.61 -12.26
CA ALA A 863 -20.28 -1.20 -13.60
C ALA A 863 -21.25 -0.68 -14.67
N PHE A 864 -22.47 -0.31 -14.27
CA PHE A 864 -23.56 0.08 -15.18
C PHE A 864 -23.74 1.60 -15.19
N ASP A 865 -24.00 2.18 -16.36
CA ASP A 865 -24.36 3.59 -16.52
C ASP A 865 -25.75 3.92 -15.93
N ALA A 866 -26.65 2.93 -15.88
CA ALA A 866 -27.97 3.07 -15.25
C ALA A 866 -28.37 1.82 -14.44
N TRP A 867 -27.55 1.45 -13.45
CA TRP A 867 -27.94 0.44 -12.46
C TRP A 867 -29.25 0.83 -11.76
N PHE A 868 -30.14 -0.13 -11.51
CA PHE A 868 -31.37 0.10 -10.76
C PHE A 868 -31.76 -1.11 -9.92
N ILE A 869 -32.39 -0.83 -8.77
CA ILE A 869 -33.01 -1.86 -7.94
C ILE A 869 -34.18 -2.49 -8.70
N GLU A 870 -34.08 -3.80 -8.92
CA GLU A 870 -35.15 -4.61 -9.50
C GLU A 870 -35.79 -5.48 -8.41
N SER A 871 -34.95 -6.10 -7.56
CA SER A 871 -35.39 -6.97 -6.47
C SER A 871 -34.42 -6.89 -5.27
N TYR A 872 -34.77 -7.59 -4.20
CA TYR A 872 -33.98 -7.71 -2.97
C TYR A 872 -33.77 -9.19 -2.62
N ASP A 873 -32.68 -9.52 -1.94
CA ASP A 873 -32.50 -10.78 -1.20
C ASP A 873 -31.77 -10.57 0.13
N ASP A 874 -31.36 -11.66 0.79
CA ASP A 874 -30.68 -11.65 2.08
C ASP A 874 -29.37 -10.83 2.11
N PHE A 875 -28.84 -10.45 0.93
CA PHE A 875 -27.65 -9.63 0.76
C PHE A 875 -27.95 -8.22 0.21
N GLY A 876 -29.19 -7.74 0.34
CA GLY A 876 -29.59 -6.38 -0.03
C GLY A 876 -30.21 -6.25 -1.42
N ALA A 877 -30.05 -5.09 -2.05
CA ALA A 877 -30.65 -4.76 -3.34
C ALA A 877 -29.86 -5.34 -4.52
N LYS A 878 -30.55 -5.73 -5.59
CA LYS A 878 -29.94 -6.23 -6.81
C LYS A 878 -30.68 -5.83 -8.09
N LEU A 879 -29.93 -5.80 -9.18
CA LEU A 879 -30.44 -5.86 -10.55
C LEU A 879 -30.46 -7.33 -10.98
N GLU A 880 -31.60 -7.83 -11.46
CA GLU A 880 -31.77 -9.23 -11.91
C GLU A 880 -32.23 -9.26 -13.38
N LEU A 881 -31.44 -9.89 -14.26
CA LEU A 881 -31.86 -10.20 -15.63
C LEU A 881 -32.30 -11.67 -15.71
N ARG A 882 -33.58 -11.89 -16.05
CA ARG A 882 -34.23 -13.21 -16.02
C ARG A 882 -34.32 -13.85 -17.41
N PHE A 883 -34.22 -15.16 -17.43
CA PHE A 883 -34.44 -16.02 -18.59
C PHE A 883 -35.41 -17.15 -18.22
N ALA A 884 -36.16 -17.66 -19.19
CA ALA A 884 -37.01 -18.84 -19.04
C ALA A 884 -36.88 -19.71 -20.29
N LEU A 885 -36.28 -20.89 -20.14
CA LEU A 885 -35.98 -21.77 -21.27
C LEU A 885 -37.28 -22.38 -21.84
N PRO A 886 -37.40 -22.49 -23.18
CA PRO A 886 -36.31 -22.41 -24.15
C PRO A 886 -35.98 -21.02 -24.69
N GLU A 887 -36.86 -20.02 -24.66
CA GLU A 887 -36.67 -18.81 -25.51
C GLU A 887 -36.98 -17.47 -24.85
N SER A 888 -37.55 -17.39 -23.65
CA SER A 888 -37.96 -16.08 -23.09
C SER A 888 -36.85 -15.41 -22.28
N MET A 889 -36.77 -14.09 -22.35
CA MET A 889 -35.96 -13.25 -21.44
C MET A 889 -36.74 -12.01 -20.95
N ASP A 890 -36.28 -11.39 -19.87
CA ASP A 890 -36.87 -10.16 -19.33
C ASP A 890 -36.54 -8.94 -20.20
N LEU A 891 -37.37 -8.73 -21.23
CA LEU A 891 -37.25 -7.60 -22.14
C LEU A 891 -37.54 -6.25 -21.46
N ALA A 892 -38.25 -6.22 -20.34
CA ALA A 892 -38.54 -4.97 -19.63
C ALA A 892 -37.30 -4.47 -18.87
N VAL A 893 -36.59 -5.38 -18.19
CA VAL A 893 -35.26 -5.09 -17.62
C VAL A 893 -34.26 -4.75 -18.73
N TRP A 894 -34.21 -5.55 -19.80
CA TRP A 894 -33.26 -5.35 -20.91
C TRP A 894 -33.43 -4.00 -21.62
N GLN A 895 -34.66 -3.60 -21.96
CA GLN A 895 -34.92 -2.34 -22.67
C GLN A 895 -34.75 -1.09 -21.79
N ARG A 896 -34.77 -1.24 -20.46
CA ARG A 896 -34.50 -0.15 -19.51
C ARG A 896 -33.00 0.19 -19.42
N LEU A 897 -32.11 -0.71 -19.85
CA LEU A 897 -30.67 -0.51 -19.79
C LEU A 897 -30.12 0.28 -21.02
N PRO A 898 -29.18 1.22 -20.83
CA PRO A 898 -28.42 1.88 -21.89
C PRO A 898 -27.75 0.91 -22.89
N GLU A 899 -27.32 1.45 -24.03
CA GLU A 899 -26.62 0.64 -25.05
C GLU A 899 -25.27 0.11 -24.55
N ASN A 900 -24.53 0.92 -23.77
CA ASN A 900 -23.30 0.51 -23.10
C ASN A 900 -23.52 -0.68 -22.15
N ASP A 901 -24.54 -0.59 -21.29
CA ASP A 901 -24.88 -1.62 -20.31
C ASP A 901 -25.36 -2.92 -20.98
N ARG A 902 -26.16 -2.81 -22.05
CA ARG A 902 -26.54 -3.95 -22.89
C ARG A 902 -25.34 -4.57 -23.60
N ALA A 903 -24.38 -3.77 -24.08
CA ALA A 903 -23.15 -4.27 -24.70
C ALA A 903 -22.25 -4.99 -23.67
N PHE A 904 -22.08 -4.43 -22.47
CA PHE A 904 -21.35 -5.03 -21.36
C PHE A 904 -21.98 -6.38 -20.95
N LEU A 905 -23.29 -6.41 -20.72
CA LEU A 905 -24.01 -7.66 -20.40
C LEU A 905 -23.90 -8.69 -21.51
N SER A 906 -23.98 -8.28 -22.78
CA SER A 906 -23.80 -9.19 -23.94
C SER A 906 -22.39 -9.78 -23.95
N ALA A 907 -21.37 -8.98 -23.65
CA ALA A 907 -19.97 -9.44 -23.59
C ALA A 907 -19.71 -10.35 -22.38
N LEU A 908 -20.32 -10.05 -21.21
CA LEU A 908 -20.27 -10.91 -20.02
C LEU A 908 -20.94 -12.27 -20.29
N ILE A 909 -22.16 -12.25 -20.83
CA ILE A 909 -22.91 -13.45 -21.24
C ILE A 909 -22.09 -14.28 -22.25
N LYS A 910 -21.43 -13.65 -23.22
CA LYS A 910 -20.54 -14.31 -24.18
C LYS A 910 -19.32 -14.99 -23.51
N ARG A 911 -18.88 -14.53 -22.33
CA ARG A 911 -17.74 -15.09 -21.57
C ARG A 911 -18.11 -16.15 -20.53
N LEU A 912 -19.37 -16.28 -20.10
CA LEU A 912 -19.77 -17.20 -19.03
C LEU A 912 -19.25 -18.66 -19.20
N PRO A 913 -19.32 -19.31 -20.37
CA PRO A 913 -18.80 -20.68 -20.52
C PRO A 913 -17.28 -20.79 -20.34
N ALA A 914 -16.53 -19.73 -20.70
CA ALA A 914 -15.08 -19.65 -20.52
C ALA A 914 -14.71 -19.39 -19.05
N MET A 915 -15.47 -18.54 -18.33
CA MET A 915 -15.32 -18.34 -16.89
C MET A 915 -15.58 -19.64 -16.10
N LEU A 916 -16.67 -20.35 -16.41
CA LEU A 916 -16.95 -21.68 -15.85
C LEU A 916 -15.92 -22.74 -16.30
N GLY A 917 -15.28 -22.54 -17.46
CA GLY A 917 -14.12 -23.30 -17.93
C GLY A 917 -12.90 -23.12 -17.02
N ALA A 918 -12.52 -21.88 -16.76
CA ALA A 918 -11.39 -21.51 -15.92
C ALA A 918 -11.57 -22.00 -14.47
N LEU A 919 -12.76 -21.84 -13.88
CA LEU A 919 -13.06 -22.33 -12.53
C LEU A 919 -12.90 -23.85 -12.39
N GLN A 920 -13.37 -24.62 -13.39
CA GLN A 920 -13.17 -26.07 -13.42
C GLN A 920 -11.68 -26.42 -13.57
N GLY A 921 -10.93 -25.69 -14.41
CA GLY A 921 -9.48 -25.87 -14.58
C GLY A 921 -8.66 -25.54 -13.33
N ALA A 922 -9.11 -24.56 -12.54
CA ALA A 922 -8.55 -24.20 -11.24
C ALA A 922 -8.92 -25.20 -10.12
N GLY A 923 -9.60 -26.31 -10.43
CA GLY A 923 -9.90 -27.39 -9.49
C GLY A 923 -11.10 -27.15 -8.57
N ALA A 924 -11.89 -26.09 -8.79
CA ALA A 924 -13.05 -25.79 -7.96
C ALA A 924 -14.10 -26.93 -7.99
N GLN A 925 -14.52 -27.36 -6.80
CA GLN A 925 -15.50 -28.42 -6.61
C GLN A 925 -16.91 -27.83 -6.42
N LEU A 926 -17.89 -28.40 -7.11
CA LEU A 926 -19.31 -28.03 -7.03
C LEU A 926 -20.14 -29.26 -6.63
N LYS A 927 -21.28 -29.03 -5.95
CA LYS A 927 -22.29 -30.06 -5.67
C LYS A 927 -23.04 -30.47 -6.95
N ARG A 928 -23.12 -29.57 -7.94
CA ARG A 928 -23.69 -29.85 -9.27
C ARG A 928 -22.61 -30.10 -10.32
N PRO A 929 -22.82 -31.00 -11.29
CA PRO A 929 -21.90 -31.20 -12.41
C PRO A 929 -21.61 -29.89 -13.16
N TRP A 930 -20.34 -29.64 -13.47
CA TRP A 930 -19.91 -28.50 -14.30
C TRP A 930 -20.60 -28.44 -15.68
N GLY A 931 -21.05 -29.59 -16.20
CA GLY A 931 -21.83 -29.67 -17.44
C GLY A 931 -23.17 -28.95 -17.38
N ASP A 932 -23.89 -29.02 -16.26
CA ASP A 932 -25.22 -28.40 -16.13
C ASP A 932 -25.11 -26.86 -16.19
N TRP A 933 -24.17 -26.29 -15.41
CA TRP A 933 -23.88 -24.86 -15.41
C TRP A 933 -23.35 -24.35 -16.76
N LYS A 934 -22.47 -25.12 -17.43
CA LYS A 934 -21.96 -24.77 -18.77
C LYS A 934 -23.05 -24.82 -19.84
N ASN A 935 -23.90 -25.85 -19.82
CA ASN A 935 -25.06 -25.94 -20.72
C ASN A 935 -26.02 -24.77 -20.50
N MET A 936 -26.29 -24.39 -19.25
CA MET A 936 -27.13 -23.22 -18.96
C MET A 936 -26.51 -21.91 -19.48
N ALA A 937 -25.19 -21.72 -19.33
CA ALA A 937 -24.51 -20.55 -19.88
C ALA A 937 -24.62 -20.46 -21.41
N LEU A 938 -24.54 -21.60 -22.13
CA LEU A 938 -24.76 -21.67 -23.58
C LEU A 938 -26.23 -21.38 -23.96
N GLU A 939 -27.19 -21.85 -23.17
CA GLU A 939 -28.61 -21.54 -23.38
C GLU A 939 -28.93 -20.05 -23.15
N ILE A 940 -28.35 -19.40 -22.12
CA ILE A 940 -28.46 -17.94 -21.93
C ILE A 940 -27.92 -17.20 -23.16
N GLN A 941 -26.77 -17.61 -23.70
CA GLN A 941 -26.23 -17.02 -24.94
C GLN A 941 -27.18 -17.19 -26.12
N ARG A 942 -27.78 -18.37 -26.29
CA ARG A 942 -28.73 -18.67 -27.38
C ARG A 942 -30.00 -17.82 -27.28
N VAL A 943 -30.56 -17.66 -26.08
CA VAL A 943 -31.75 -16.82 -25.83
C VAL A 943 -31.45 -15.35 -26.07
N LEU A 944 -30.30 -14.85 -25.61
CA LEU A 944 -29.91 -13.47 -25.88
C LEU A 944 -29.74 -13.23 -27.39
N ALA A 945 -29.08 -14.15 -28.10
CA ALA A 945 -28.83 -14.04 -29.53
C ALA A 945 -30.14 -13.97 -30.35
N SER A 946 -31.17 -14.76 -30.01
CA SER A 946 -32.46 -14.71 -30.71
C SER A 946 -33.23 -13.40 -30.50
N HIS A 947 -32.93 -12.65 -29.43
CA HIS A 947 -33.55 -11.36 -29.10
C HIS A 947 -32.74 -10.13 -29.50
N THR A 948 -31.49 -10.32 -29.96
CA THR A 948 -30.55 -9.23 -30.29
C THR A 948 -30.00 -9.28 -31.71
N ALA A 949 -30.20 -10.39 -32.45
CA ALA A 949 -29.84 -10.47 -33.85
C ALA A 949 -30.73 -9.54 -34.73
N PRO A 950 -30.17 -8.87 -35.75
CA PRO A 950 -30.98 -8.20 -36.76
C PRO A 950 -31.82 -9.22 -37.55
N PRO A 951 -32.99 -8.83 -38.08
CA PRO A 951 -33.84 -9.74 -38.86
C PRO A 951 -33.08 -10.28 -40.09
N PRO A 952 -33.25 -11.57 -40.44
CA PRO A 952 -32.53 -12.17 -41.57
C PRO A 952 -32.90 -11.46 -42.87
N ALA A 953 -31.89 -11.08 -43.65
CA ALA A 953 -32.09 -10.53 -44.98
C ALA A 953 -32.87 -11.54 -45.86
N PRO A 954 -33.80 -11.07 -46.72
CA PRO A 954 -34.62 -11.95 -47.55
C PRO A 954 -33.74 -12.83 -48.44
N ALA A 955 -34.02 -14.13 -48.44
CA ALA A 955 -33.15 -15.13 -49.05
C ALA A 955 -32.98 -14.89 -50.57
N LEU A 956 -31.74 -14.60 -50.98
CA LEU A 956 -31.37 -14.65 -52.39
C LEU A 956 -31.48 -16.11 -52.89
N PRO A 957 -32.13 -16.37 -54.05
CA PRO A 957 -32.30 -17.71 -54.56
C PRO A 957 -30.97 -18.31 -55.04
N THR A 958 -30.76 -19.59 -54.72
CA THR A 958 -29.53 -20.34 -55.02
C THR A 958 -29.30 -20.49 -56.53
N PRO A 959 -28.07 -20.29 -57.05
CA PRO A 959 -27.81 -20.42 -58.47
C PRO A 959 -27.71 -21.89 -58.92
N MET A 960 -28.47 -22.25 -59.97
CA MET A 960 -28.18 -23.41 -60.83
C MET A 960 -27.60 -22.94 -62.16
N GLN A 961 -26.67 -23.72 -62.73
CA GLN A 961 -26.04 -23.39 -64.02
C GLN A 961 -26.78 -24.02 -65.21
N ALA A 962 -26.87 -23.21 -66.28
CA ALA A 962 -26.86 -23.57 -67.70
C ALA A 962 -27.84 -24.63 -68.25
N ALA A 963 -28.83 -24.15 -69.00
CA ALA A 963 -29.37 -24.81 -70.21
C ALA A 963 -29.79 -23.72 -71.24
N VAL A 964 -30.06 -24.11 -72.50
CA VAL A 964 -30.19 -23.18 -73.65
C VAL A 964 -31.54 -23.36 -74.37
N THR A 965 -32.04 -22.31 -75.03
CA THR A 965 -33.35 -22.18 -75.76
C THR A 965 -34.60 -22.07 -74.86
N GLY A 966 -35.66 -21.32 -75.21
CA GLY A 966 -35.85 -20.34 -76.30
C GLY A 966 -37.28 -19.76 -76.38
N ALA A 967 -37.45 -18.60 -77.05
CA ALA A 967 -38.72 -17.96 -77.52
C ALA A 967 -39.83 -17.50 -76.52
N ALA A 968 -39.96 -16.18 -76.34
CA ALA A 968 -41.10 -15.26 -76.68
C ALA A 968 -42.60 -15.74 -76.65
N PRO A 969 -43.62 -14.82 -76.63
CA PRO A 969 -43.64 -13.37 -76.26
C PRO A 969 -44.94 -12.79 -75.57
N LEU A 970 -44.88 -11.52 -75.09
CA LEU A 970 -45.99 -10.51 -74.92
C LEU A 970 -47.14 -10.82 -73.90
N THR A 971 -48.00 -9.90 -73.38
CA THR A 971 -48.40 -8.49 -73.69
C THR A 971 -48.58 -7.55 -72.45
N GLU A 972 -48.79 -6.25 -72.69
CA GLU A 972 -49.06 -5.10 -71.76
C GLU A 972 -50.59 -4.86 -71.46
N PRO A 973 -51.11 -3.68 -70.99
CA PRO A 973 -50.92 -2.96 -69.68
C PRO A 973 -52.21 -2.31 -69.03
N THR A 974 -52.07 -1.78 -67.79
CA THR A 974 -52.82 -0.65 -67.12
C THR A 974 -54.38 -0.70 -66.99
N PRO A 975 -55.08 0.26 -66.29
CA PRO A 975 -54.70 1.29 -65.27
C PRO A 975 -55.51 1.21 -63.93
N ALA A 976 -55.35 2.21 -63.04
CA ALA A 976 -56.12 2.41 -61.78
C ALA A 976 -57.47 3.16 -61.98
N PRO A 977 -58.33 3.45 -60.95
CA PRO A 977 -58.11 4.59 -60.03
C PRO A 977 -58.71 4.36 -58.57
N PRO A 978 -59.27 5.31 -57.76
CA PRO A 978 -58.87 5.47 -56.34
C PRO A 978 -60.02 5.68 -55.31
N SER A 979 -59.75 6.37 -54.18
CA SER A 979 -60.69 7.01 -53.21
C SER A 979 -61.29 6.15 -52.08
N ALA A 980 -61.59 6.65 -50.86
CA ALA A 980 -61.28 7.94 -50.21
C ALA A 980 -61.40 7.89 -48.65
N VAL A 981 -60.98 8.98 -48.01
CA VAL A 981 -60.87 9.24 -46.55
C VAL A 981 -62.22 9.53 -45.84
N LYS A 982 -62.35 9.11 -44.56
CA LYS A 982 -62.92 9.84 -43.37
C LYS A 982 -63.26 8.85 -42.23
N THR A 983 -62.59 8.87 -41.07
CA THR A 983 -62.78 9.73 -39.86
C THR A 983 -64.18 9.75 -39.25
N ALA A 984 -64.35 9.15 -38.04
CA ALA A 984 -65.07 9.75 -36.91
C ALA A 984 -64.98 8.90 -35.61
N GLU A 985 -64.65 9.59 -34.50
CA GLU A 985 -65.21 9.50 -33.13
C GLU A 985 -65.29 8.20 -32.30
N ASN A 986 -65.10 8.43 -30.99
CA ASN A 986 -65.23 7.52 -29.84
C ASN A 986 -66.67 7.65 -29.27
N PRO A 987 -67.24 6.70 -28.48
CA PRO A 987 -67.13 6.89 -27.02
C PRO A 987 -67.28 5.66 -26.08
N SER A 988 -66.52 5.71 -24.98
CA SER A 988 -66.95 5.54 -23.57
C SER A 988 -67.94 4.44 -23.09
N THR A 989 -67.36 3.39 -22.48
CA THR A 989 -67.65 2.88 -21.11
C THR A 989 -68.98 2.19 -20.68
N LYS A 990 -68.80 1.24 -19.73
CA LYS A 990 -69.62 0.92 -18.52
C LYS A 990 -70.71 -0.19 -18.53
N THR A 991 -70.26 -1.35 -18.03
CA THR A 991 -70.80 -2.13 -16.87
C THR A 991 -72.16 -2.85 -16.88
N ALA A 992 -72.05 -4.20 -16.81
CA ALA A 992 -72.67 -5.12 -15.82
C ALA A 992 -74.17 -5.51 -15.87
N SER A 993 -74.45 -6.83 -15.88
CA SER A 993 -75.17 -7.60 -14.80
C SER A 993 -75.94 -8.85 -15.29
N LYS A 994 -76.09 -9.86 -14.38
CA LYS A 994 -77.19 -10.89 -14.25
C LYS A 994 -76.98 -12.38 -14.67
N THR A 995 -77.20 -13.24 -13.65
CA THR A 995 -78.05 -14.48 -13.58
C THR A 995 -77.63 -15.90 -14.04
N LYS A 996 -77.66 -16.81 -13.02
CA LYS A 996 -78.36 -18.13 -12.91
C LYS A 996 -77.70 -19.48 -13.30
N ALA A 997 -77.88 -20.43 -12.36
CA ALA A 997 -77.56 -21.88 -12.31
C ALA A 997 -78.58 -22.76 -13.11
N PRO A 998 -78.64 -24.15 -13.09
CA PRO A 998 -78.51 -25.06 -11.92
C PRO A 998 -78.12 -26.59 -12.06
N LYS A 999 -77.77 -27.26 -10.92
CA LYS A 999 -77.92 -28.73 -10.55
C LYS A 999 -77.13 -29.80 -11.38
N ARG A 1000 -76.87 -31.07 -10.95
CA ARG A 1000 -76.96 -31.89 -9.69
C ARG A 1000 -75.94 -33.08 -9.83
N VAL A 1001 -74.99 -33.36 -8.90
CA VAL A 1001 -75.04 -34.31 -7.73
C VAL A 1001 -75.22 -35.81 -8.10
N PRO A 1002 -74.25 -36.71 -7.78
CA PRO A 1002 -74.29 -37.47 -6.50
C PRO A 1002 -72.96 -37.65 -5.73
N THR A 1003 -73.10 -38.04 -4.45
CA THR A 1003 -72.10 -38.50 -3.45
C THR A 1003 -72.09 -40.06 -3.40
N PRO A 1004 -71.38 -40.81 -2.50
CA PRO A 1004 -70.50 -40.49 -1.33
C PRO A 1004 -69.04 -41.00 -1.55
N LYS A 1005 -68.12 -41.32 -0.62
CA LYS A 1005 -68.12 -41.74 0.81
C LYS A 1005 -66.86 -41.30 1.59
N THR A 1006 -66.94 -41.43 2.92
CA THR A 1006 -65.88 -41.30 3.94
C THR A 1006 -64.96 -42.53 4.03
N GLN A 1007 -63.71 -42.34 4.46
CA GLN A 1007 -63.15 -43.11 5.59
C GLN A 1007 -62.01 -42.33 6.31
N GLU A 1008 -61.68 -42.75 7.53
CA GLU A 1008 -60.75 -42.09 8.46
C GLU A 1008 -59.33 -42.71 8.43
N ALA A 1009 -58.41 -42.09 9.19
CA ALA A 1009 -57.52 -42.75 10.17
C ALA A 1009 -55.98 -42.49 10.06
N GLN A 1010 -55.50 -41.80 11.11
CA GLN A 1010 -54.26 -42.04 11.88
C GLN A 1010 -52.89 -41.48 11.43
N LYS A 1011 -52.29 -40.81 12.42
CA LYS A 1011 -50.91 -40.27 12.56
C LYS A 1011 -50.61 -39.00 11.78
#